data_AF-A0A6D2HZ24-F1
#
_entry.id   AF-A0A6D2HZ24-F1
#
_cell.length_a   1.000
_cell.length_b   1.000
_cell.length_c   1.000
_cell.angle_alpha   90.00
_cell.angle_beta   90.00
_cell.angle_gamma   90.00
#
_symmetry.space_group_name_H-M   'P 1'
#
loop_
_entity.id
_entity.type
_entity.pdbx_description
1 polymer ?
#
loop_
_entity_poly.entity_id
_entity_poly.type
_entity_poly.pdbx_seq_one_letter_code
_entity_poly.pdbx_strand_id
1 'polypeptide(L)'
;MALSIFSSLLLISLFHFPSSHAEPFIGVNYGQVADNLPPPSETAKLLQSTSIQKVRLYGADPAIIKALAGTGVGIVIGAANGDVPSLASDPNVATQWINSNVLPFYPASKIILITVGNEVLMSNDPNLVNQLLPAMQNVQKALEAVSLGGKIKVSTVHAMSVLGNSEPPSAGSFAAGYQTGLKGILQFLSDTGSPFAINPYPFFAYQSDPRPETLSYCLFQSNPGRVDSNTGIKYMNMFDAQVDAVHSALKSMGFEKVEIVVAETGWASRGDTNEVGPSVDNAKAYNGNLIAHLKSMVGTPLMPGKSVDTYIFALYDENLKPGPSSERAFGLFKTDLSMAYDIGLAKSSGSSSNSSQTPSGKVTTTGWCVPKKGATNEQLQASLDWACGQGIDCGAIQPGGACFEPNNVASHAAFAMNMYFQKSPKKSTDCDFSQTATVTSQNPSYNSCVYPGGATGSTGAMNSKLVEHKNGAVEPNVSSSLSFLVIIFMSIVLHLEMSVSELKERHAVATETVNNLRDTLRQRRLQLLDTDVATYSAAQGRSPVSFGATDLVCCRTLQGHTGKVYSLDWTPERNRIVSASQDGRLIVWNALTSQKTHAIKLPCAWVMTCAFSPNGQTVACGGLDSVCSIFSLSATADKDGTVPVSRMLSGHRGYVSCCQYVPNEDAHLITSSGDQTCVLWDVTTGLKTSVFGGEFQSGHTADVLSVSISASNPNWFISGSCDSTARLWDTRAASRAVRTFHGHEGDVNTVKFFPDGYRFGTGSDDGTCRLYDIRTGHQLQVYQPHGDGENVPVTSIAFSVSGRLLFAGYASNNTCCVWDTLLGEVVLDLGGLQDSHKNRISCLGMSADGSALCTGSWDSNLKIWAFGGHRRVI
;
A
#
# COMPACT_ATOMS: atom_id res chain seq x y z
N MET A 1 -63.23 32.81 11.57
CA MET A 1 -62.09 31.95 11.98
C MET A 1 -61.58 31.01 10.89
N ALA A 2 -62.36 30.62 9.87
CA ALA A 2 -61.88 29.72 8.81
C ALA A 2 -61.04 30.40 7.70
N LEU A 3 -61.22 31.70 7.42
CA LEU A 3 -60.42 32.41 6.40
C LEU A 3 -59.02 32.84 6.86
N SER A 4 -58.79 32.98 8.17
CA SER A 4 -57.49 33.43 8.70
C SER A 4 -56.47 32.29 8.82
N ILE A 5 -56.90 31.03 8.76
CA ILE A 5 -56.01 29.87 8.83
C ILE A 5 -55.49 29.51 7.43
N PHE A 6 -56.29 29.74 6.39
CA PHE A 6 -55.89 29.49 5.00
C PHE A 6 -54.82 30.47 4.50
N SER A 7 -54.86 31.74 4.93
CA SER A 7 -53.84 32.73 4.55
C SER A 7 -52.50 32.50 5.26
N SER A 8 -52.51 31.90 6.45
CA SER A 8 -51.29 31.57 7.20
C SER A 8 -50.61 30.30 6.69
N LEU A 9 -51.37 29.35 6.14
CA LEU A 9 -50.83 28.14 5.49
C LEU A 9 -50.27 28.42 4.09
N LEU A 10 -50.80 29.42 3.36
CA LEU A 10 -50.29 29.80 2.03
C LEU A 10 -49.02 30.67 2.09
N LEU A 11 -48.75 31.34 3.21
CA LEU A 11 -47.52 32.13 3.41
C LEU A 11 -46.32 31.31 3.92
N ILE A 12 -46.54 30.09 4.43
CA ILE A 12 -45.47 29.17 4.85
C ILE A 12 -44.99 28.31 3.66
N SER A 13 -45.75 28.23 2.55
CA SER A 13 -45.36 27.49 1.34
C SER A 13 -44.55 28.31 0.31
N LEU A 14 -44.16 29.56 0.61
CA LEU A 14 -43.45 30.45 -0.33
C LEU A 14 -42.05 30.89 0.12
N PHE A 15 -41.48 30.27 1.16
CA PHE A 15 -40.09 30.52 1.61
C PHE A 15 -39.25 29.24 1.75
N HIS A 16 -39.33 28.37 0.75
CA HIS A 16 -38.22 27.47 0.41
C HIS A 16 -37.78 27.79 -1.02
N PHE A 17 -37.11 28.93 -1.19
CA PHE A 17 -36.11 29.03 -2.25
C PHE A 17 -34.98 28.09 -1.85
N PRO A 18 -34.67 27.01 -2.61
CA PRO A 18 -33.43 26.30 -2.39
C PRO A 18 -32.31 27.32 -2.65
N SER A 19 -31.55 27.64 -1.60
CA SER A 19 -30.26 28.30 -1.77
C SER A 19 -29.45 27.51 -2.80
N SER A 20 -28.98 28.19 -3.83
CA SER A 20 -28.09 27.64 -4.85
C SER A 20 -26.84 27.04 -4.18
N HIS A 21 -26.86 25.72 -3.96
CA HIS A 21 -25.68 24.91 -3.69
C HIS A 21 -25.72 23.70 -4.62
N ALA A 22 -25.57 23.97 -5.93
CA ALA A 22 -25.00 22.97 -6.80
C ALA A 22 -23.49 22.92 -6.40
N GLU A 23 -22.82 21.78 -6.21
CA GLU A 23 -22.87 20.62 -7.10
C GLU A 23 -22.51 19.29 -6.40
N PRO A 24 -23.45 18.35 -6.23
CA PRO A 24 -23.25 17.08 -5.54
C PRO A 24 -22.53 16.00 -6.36
N PHE A 25 -21.99 16.32 -7.55
CA PHE A 25 -21.47 15.31 -8.49
C PHE A 25 -19.95 15.17 -8.52
N ILE A 26 -19.21 16.03 -7.81
CA ILE A 26 -17.74 15.92 -7.74
C ILE A 26 -17.39 14.93 -6.64
N GLY A 27 -16.93 13.77 -7.06
CA GLY A 27 -16.37 12.72 -6.21
C GLY A 27 -14.86 12.60 -6.35
N VAL A 28 -14.26 11.87 -5.42
CA VAL A 28 -12.85 11.45 -5.49
C VAL A 28 -12.72 10.03 -4.94
N ASN A 29 -11.87 9.21 -5.53
CA ASN A 29 -11.51 7.95 -4.89
C ASN A 29 -10.46 8.24 -3.80
N TYR A 30 -10.61 7.60 -2.64
CA TYR A 30 -9.75 7.90 -1.50
C TYR A 30 -8.28 7.50 -1.75
N GLY A 31 -8.08 6.35 -2.40
CA GLY A 31 -6.77 5.72 -2.58
C GLY A 31 -6.20 5.20 -1.25
N GLN A 32 -5.98 3.88 -1.16
CA GLN A 32 -5.53 3.23 0.08
C GLN A 32 -4.26 2.40 -0.09
N VAL A 33 -3.72 2.30 -1.31
CA VAL A 33 -2.49 1.54 -1.58
C VAL A 33 -1.26 2.41 -1.27
N ALA A 34 -1.15 2.84 -0.02
CA ALA A 34 -0.11 3.74 0.50
C ALA A 34 0.12 3.57 2.01
N ASP A 35 1.34 3.85 2.49
CA ASP A 35 1.72 3.79 3.93
C ASP A 35 2.01 5.17 4.56
N ASN A 36 1.91 6.24 3.77
CA ASN A 36 2.22 7.61 4.16
C ASN A 36 0.98 8.52 4.21
N LEU A 37 -0.23 7.96 4.16
CA LEU A 37 -1.48 8.72 4.14
C LEU A 37 -1.73 9.46 5.46
N PRO A 38 -2.31 10.67 5.41
CA PRO A 38 -2.70 11.41 6.60
C PRO A 38 -3.83 10.69 7.36
N PRO A 39 -4.00 10.97 8.67
CA PRO A 39 -5.09 10.40 9.45
C PRO A 39 -6.47 10.68 8.81
N PRO A 40 -7.42 9.73 8.82
CA PRO A 40 -8.74 9.92 8.19
C PRO A 40 -9.51 11.14 8.69
N SER A 41 -9.31 11.56 9.95
CA SER A 41 -9.92 12.77 10.52
C SER A 41 -9.42 14.06 9.86
N GLU A 42 -8.15 14.13 9.48
CA GLU A 42 -7.61 15.30 8.77
C GLU A 42 -8.08 15.32 7.32
N THR A 43 -8.15 14.14 6.68
CA THR A 43 -8.77 14.01 5.36
C THR A 43 -10.23 14.44 5.35
N ALA A 44 -11.01 14.10 6.39
CA ALA A 44 -12.39 14.53 6.52
C ALA A 44 -12.51 16.07 6.57
N LYS A 45 -11.65 16.74 7.35
CA LYS A 45 -11.58 18.22 7.40
C LYS A 45 -11.17 18.81 6.05
N LEU A 46 -10.20 18.21 5.38
CA LEU A 46 -9.76 18.62 4.04
C LEU A 46 -10.94 18.58 3.08
N LEU A 47 -11.67 17.47 3.00
CA LEU A 47 -12.83 17.32 2.13
C LEU A 47 -13.90 18.39 2.41
N GLN A 48 -14.16 18.69 3.69
CA GLN A 48 -15.09 19.75 4.08
C GLN A 48 -14.67 21.15 3.57
N SER A 49 -13.37 21.42 3.44
CA SER A 49 -12.84 22.68 2.89
C SER A 49 -12.91 22.78 1.36
N THR A 50 -13.15 21.66 0.67
CA THR A 50 -13.18 21.59 -0.81
C THR A 50 -14.60 21.50 -1.34
N SER A 51 -14.77 21.65 -2.66
CA SER A 51 -16.02 21.38 -3.38
C SER A 51 -16.30 19.88 -3.60
N ILE A 52 -15.45 18.97 -3.13
CA ILE A 52 -15.68 17.52 -3.21
C ILE A 52 -16.79 17.15 -2.24
N GLN A 53 -17.82 16.46 -2.74
CA GLN A 53 -18.99 16.07 -1.93
C GLN A 53 -19.18 14.56 -1.84
N LYS A 54 -18.41 13.77 -2.60
CA LYS A 54 -18.47 12.32 -2.60
C LYS A 54 -17.07 11.72 -2.48
N VAL A 55 -16.97 10.62 -1.77
CA VAL A 55 -15.75 9.81 -1.67
C VAL A 55 -16.09 8.37 -2.00
N ARG A 56 -15.25 7.75 -2.82
CA ARG A 56 -15.33 6.31 -3.10
C ARG A 56 -14.17 5.57 -2.44
N LEU A 57 -14.51 4.49 -1.75
CA LEU A 57 -13.61 3.52 -1.14
C LEU A 57 -13.73 2.20 -1.91
N TYR A 58 -12.60 1.57 -2.26
CA TYR A 58 -12.61 0.25 -2.90
C TYR A 58 -13.00 -0.87 -1.93
N GLY A 59 -12.88 -0.61 -0.61
CA GLY A 59 -13.34 -1.47 0.47
C GLY A 59 -14.29 -0.74 1.42
N ALA A 60 -14.49 -1.29 2.62
CA ALA A 60 -15.32 -0.71 3.67
C ALA A 60 -14.51 -0.40 4.95
N ASP A 61 -13.45 0.41 4.84
CA ASP A 61 -12.59 0.75 5.98
C ASP A 61 -13.39 1.49 7.09
N PRO A 62 -13.49 0.92 8.30
CA PRO A 62 -14.33 1.47 9.35
C PRO A 62 -13.79 2.79 9.93
N ALA A 63 -12.48 3.02 9.90
CA ALA A 63 -11.87 4.25 10.40
C ALA A 63 -12.18 5.42 9.47
N ILE A 64 -12.10 5.23 8.15
CA ILE A 64 -12.45 6.26 7.17
C ILE A 64 -13.95 6.55 7.18
N ILE A 65 -14.79 5.51 7.17
CA ILE A 65 -16.25 5.68 7.19
C ILE A 65 -16.66 6.45 8.45
N LYS A 66 -16.10 6.11 9.62
CA LYS A 66 -16.38 6.80 10.88
C LYS A 66 -15.85 8.24 10.90
N ALA A 67 -14.67 8.51 10.33
CA ALA A 67 -14.13 9.86 10.25
C ALA A 67 -14.98 10.81 9.40
N LEU A 68 -15.72 10.27 8.42
CA LEU A 68 -16.65 11.04 7.57
C LEU A 68 -18.05 11.21 8.19
N ALA A 69 -18.30 10.66 9.38
CA ALA A 69 -19.59 10.80 10.06
C ALA A 69 -19.93 12.28 10.33
N GLY A 70 -21.16 12.70 10.02
CA GLY A 70 -21.64 14.06 10.24
C GLY A 70 -21.05 15.11 9.27
N THR A 71 -20.15 14.74 8.36
CA THR A 71 -19.55 15.68 7.41
C THR A 71 -20.47 16.07 6.26
N GLY A 72 -21.49 15.25 5.98
CA GLY A 72 -22.38 15.39 4.83
C GLY A 72 -21.83 14.84 3.51
N VAL A 73 -20.55 14.42 3.47
CA VAL A 73 -19.90 13.80 2.30
C VAL A 73 -20.55 12.44 2.03
N GLY A 74 -21.00 12.21 0.79
CA GLY A 74 -21.54 10.94 0.35
C GLY A 74 -20.45 9.88 0.19
N ILE A 75 -20.69 8.66 0.67
CA ILE A 75 -19.69 7.59 0.71
C ILE A 75 -20.13 6.44 -0.19
N VAL A 76 -19.25 6.04 -1.10
CA VAL A 76 -19.34 4.78 -1.83
C VAL A 76 -18.37 3.80 -1.18
N ILE A 77 -18.84 2.60 -0.85
CA ILE A 77 -18.01 1.53 -0.29
C ILE A 77 -18.01 0.33 -1.23
N GLY A 78 -16.88 -0.38 -1.27
CA GLY A 78 -16.73 -1.57 -2.11
C GLY A 78 -16.74 -2.86 -1.30
N ALA A 79 -17.38 -3.90 -1.84
CA ALA A 79 -17.06 -5.29 -1.51
C ALA A 79 -15.95 -5.75 -2.46
N ALA A 80 -14.92 -6.40 -1.93
CA ALA A 80 -13.76 -6.77 -2.74
C ALA A 80 -14.11 -7.90 -3.74
N ASN A 81 -13.29 -8.08 -4.77
CA ASN A 81 -13.48 -9.19 -5.72
C ASN A 81 -13.47 -10.56 -5.02
N GLY A 82 -12.66 -10.72 -3.97
CA GLY A 82 -12.61 -11.94 -3.15
C GLY A 82 -13.89 -12.22 -2.33
N ASP A 83 -14.73 -11.21 -2.08
CA ASP A 83 -15.99 -11.37 -1.35
C ASP A 83 -17.14 -11.86 -2.26
N VAL A 84 -17.03 -11.65 -3.57
CA VAL A 84 -18.10 -11.95 -4.53
C VAL A 84 -18.58 -13.40 -4.45
N PRO A 85 -17.70 -14.43 -4.39
CA PRO A 85 -18.16 -15.81 -4.34
C PRO A 85 -19.00 -16.15 -3.09
N SER A 86 -18.62 -15.63 -1.91
CA SER A 86 -19.34 -15.90 -0.67
C SER A 86 -20.65 -15.11 -0.60
N LEU A 87 -20.63 -13.84 -1.03
CA LEU A 87 -21.84 -13.01 -1.16
C LEU A 87 -22.86 -13.59 -2.14
N ALA A 88 -22.40 -14.25 -3.22
CA ALA A 88 -23.24 -14.90 -4.20
C ALA A 88 -23.90 -16.19 -3.69
N SER A 89 -23.11 -17.01 -2.99
CA SER A 89 -23.51 -18.37 -2.61
C SER A 89 -24.39 -18.44 -1.36
N ASP A 90 -24.26 -17.49 -0.43
CA ASP A 90 -25.04 -17.47 0.82
C ASP A 90 -25.61 -16.07 1.13
N PRO A 91 -26.95 -15.89 1.06
CA PRO A 91 -27.61 -14.63 1.43
C PRO A 91 -27.35 -14.18 2.88
N ASN A 92 -27.02 -15.10 3.80
CA ASN A 92 -26.68 -14.75 5.17
C ASN A 92 -25.34 -14.02 5.24
N VAL A 93 -24.39 -14.36 4.36
CA VAL A 93 -23.11 -13.65 4.25
C VAL A 93 -23.34 -12.22 3.80
N ALA A 94 -24.23 -11.98 2.84
CA ALA A 94 -24.61 -10.61 2.44
C ALA A 94 -25.28 -9.83 3.59
N THR A 95 -26.15 -10.49 4.37
CA THR A 95 -26.76 -9.91 5.57
C THR A 95 -25.71 -9.53 6.62
N GLN A 96 -24.76 -10.42 6.89
CA GLN A 96 -23.65 -10.17 7.80
C GLN A 96 -22.73 -9.04 7.29
N TRP A 97 -22.45 -9.01 5.98
CA TRP A 97 -21.65 -7.96 5.38
C TRP A 97 -22.31 -6.58 5.57
N ILE A 98 -23.63 -6.46 5.39
CA ILE A 98 -24.38 -5.23 5.68
C ILE A 98 -24.35 -4.89 7.19
N ASN A 99 -24.52 -5.88 8.06
CA ASN A 99 -24.48 -5.68 9.51
C ASN A 99 -23.11 -5.20 10.01
N SER A 100 -22.03 -5.62 9.37
CA SER A 100 -20.66 -5.25 9.76
C SER A 100 -20.19 -3.94 9.12
N ASN A 101 -20.56 -3.69 7.85
CA ASN A 101 -19.95 -2.63 7.06
C ASN A 101 -20.88 -1.41 6.83
N VAL A 102 -22.18 -1.53 7.10
CA VAL A 102 -23.16 -0.45 6.85
C VAL A 102 -23.85 -0.01 8.13
N LEU A 103 -24.52 -0.93 8.83
CA LEU A 103 -25.35 -0.60 10.00
C LEU A 103 -24.62 0.14 11.13
N PRO A 104 -23.35 -0.16 11.46
CA PRO A 104 -22.65 0.53 12.55
C PRO A 104 -22.37 2.00 12.26
N PHE A 105 -22.45 2.41 10.99
CA PHE A 105 -22.06 3.74 10.54
C PHE A 105 -23.24 4.57 10.03
N TYR A 106 -24.29 3.93 9.52
CA TYR A 106 -25.47 4.60 8.99
C TYR A 106 -26.46 4.95 10.13
N PRO A 107 -27.10 6.14 10.14
CA PRO A 107 -27.06 7.20 9.13
C PRO A 107 -25.99 8.27 9.37
N ALA A 108 -25.17 8.16 10.41
CA ALA A 108 -24.18 9.19 10.77
C ALA A 108 -23.18 9.43 9.63
N SER A 109 -22.72 8.35 9.00
CA SER A 109 -21.95 8.36 7.76
C SER A 109 -22.90 8.15 6.58
N LYS A 110 -22.89 9.08 5.62
CA LYS A 110 -23.82 9.11 4.49
C LYS A 110 -23.41 8.12 3.40
N ILE A 111 -23.54 6.83 3.67
CA ILE A 111 -23.32 5.76 2.67
C ILE A 111 -24.45 5.85 1.63
N ILE A 112 -24.10 5.96 0.35
CA ILE A 112 -25.06 6.18 -0.75
C ILE A 112 -25.06 5.06 -1.80
N LEU A 113 -23.95 4.34 -1.95
CA LEU A 113 -23.76 3.31 -2.96
C LEU A 113 -22.81 2.23 -2.44
N ILE A 114 -23.13 0.98 -2.73
CA ILE A 114 -22.25 -0.18 -2.54
C ILE A 114 -21.85 -0.70 -3.91
N THR A 115 -20.56 -0.79 -4.19
CA THR A 115 -20.04 -1.44 -5.40
C THR A 115 -19.58 -2.86 -5.08
N VAL A 116 -20.22 -3.86 -5.68
CA VAL A 116 -19.85 -5.27 -5.51
C VAL A 116 -18.78 -5.62 -6.55
N GLY A 117 -17.55 -5.80 -6.08
CA GLY A 117 -16.38 -5.98 -6.93
C GLY A 117 -15.97 -4.72 -7.70
N ASN A 118 -14.81 -4.82 -8.35
CA ASN A 118 -14.19 -3.80 -9.19
C ASN A 118 -13.69 -4.46 -10.48
N GLU A 119 -14.29 -4.09 -11.61
CA GLU A 119 -13.96 -4.53 -12.96
C GLU A 119 -14.03 -6.06 -13.16
N VAL A 120 -14.90 -6.73 -12.42
CA VAL A 120 -15.02 -8.20 -12.36
C VAL A 120 -15.23 -8.86 -13.73
N LEU A 121 -15.93 -8.19 -14.66
CA LEU A 121 -16.16 -8.73 -16.01
C LEU A 121 -14.87 -8.90 -16.84
N MET A 122 -13.78 -8.24 -16.46
CA MET A 122 -12.46 -8.40 -17.08
C MET A 122 -11.64 -9.51 -16.43
N SER A 123 -12.17 -10.18 -15.40
CA SER A 123 -11.51 -11.31 -14.77
C SER A 123 -11.40 -12.50 -15.73
N ASN A 124 -10.25 -13.18 -15.69
CA ASN A 124 -10.04 -14.45 -16.37
C ASN A 124 -10.71 -15.63 -15.66
N ASP A 125 -11.45 -15.39 -14.56
CA ASP A 125 -12.21 -16.41 -13.82
C ASP A 125 -13.70 -16.36 -14.18
N PRO A 126 -14.20 -17.31 -15.00
CA PRO A 126 -15.61 -17.36 -15.37
C PRO A 126 -16.55 -17.58 -14.17
N ASN A 127 -16.08 -18.24 -13.10
CA ASN A 127 -16.91 -18.46 -11.92
C ASN A 127 -17.19 -17.14 -11.20
N LEU A 128 -16.16 -16.31 -11.05
CA LEU A 128 -16.28 -14.98 -10.46
C LEU A 128 -17.27 -14.10 -11.25
N VAL A 129 -17.15 -14.11 -12.59
CA VAL A 129 -18.05 -13.36 -13.49
C VAL A 129 -19.50 -13.83 -13.33
N ASN A 130 -19.74 -15.14 -13.29
CA ASN A 130 -21.08 -15.72 -13.15
C ASN A 130 -21.70 -15.47 -11.76
N GLN A 131 -20.88 -15.27 -10.74
CA GLN A 131 -21.32 -15.02 -9.35
C GLN A 131 -21.61 -13.55 -9.05
N LEU A 132 -21.18 -12.62 -9.91
CA LEU A 132 -21.34 -11.18 -9.68
C LEU A 132 -22.80 -10.75 -9.50
N LEU A 133 -23.68 -11.13 -10.44
CA LEU A 133 -25.10 -10.74 -10.37
C LEU A 133 -25.81 -11.35 -9.15
N PRO A 134 -25.67 -12.66 -8.83
CA PRO A 134 -26.18 -13.21 -7.58
C PRO A 134 -25.69 -12.48 -6.32
N ALA A 135 -24.41 -12.11 -6.25
CA ALA A 135 -23.87 -11.34 -5.13
C ALA A 135 -24.55 -9.97 -5.00
N MET A 136 -24.69 -9.23 -6.11
CA MET A 136 -25.40 -7.94 -6.13
C MET A 136 -26.86 -8.07 -5.65
N GLN A 137 -27.55 -9.12 -6.10
CA GLN A 137 -28.93 -9.41 -5.69
C GLN A 137 -29.03 -9.72 -4.19
N ASN A 138 -28.09 -10.49 -3.63
CA ASN A 138 -28.09 -10.81 -2.20
C ASN A 138 -27.77 -9.58 -1.34
N VAL A 139 -26.83 -8.72 -1.76
CA VAL A 139 -26.53 -7.45 -1.08
C VAL A 139 -27.74 -6.51 -1.11
N GLN A 140 -28.45 -6.42 -2.24
CA GLN A 140 -29.68 -5.65 -2.36
C GLN A 140 -30.79 -6.17 -1.42
N LYS A 141 -31.02 -7.47 -1.39
CA LYS A 141 -32.00 -8.09 -0.47
C LYS A 141 -31.64 -7.85 1.00
N ALA A 142 -30.36 -7.91 1.34
CA ALA A 142 -29.88 -7.62 2.69
C ALA A 142 -30.17 -6.16 3.08
N LEU A 143 -29.97 -5.19 2.18
CA LEU A 143 -30.35 -3.79 2.40
C LEU A 143 -31.87 -3.60 2.56
N GLU A 144 -32.67 -4.28 1.76
CA GLU A 144 -34.13 -4.26 1.85
C GLU A 144 -34.61 -4.80 3.20
N ALA A 145 -34.03 -5.90 3.67
CA ALA A 145 -34.36 -6.52 4.96
C ALA A 145 -34.15 -5.56 6.16
N VAL A 146 -33.23 -4.60 6.04
CA VAL A 146 -32.96 -3.58 7.06
C VAL A 146 -33.54 -2.20 6.71
N SER A 147 -34.48 -2.12 5.75
CA SER A 147 -35.16 -0.88 5.33
C SER A 147 -34.21 0.23 4.82
N LEU A 148 -33.08 -0.19 4.25
CA LEU A 148 -32.12 0.66 3.54
C LEU A 148 -32.18 0.48 2.02
N GLY A 149 -32.95 -0.49 1.52
CA GLY A 149 -33.27 -0.64 0.10
C GLY A 149 -33.81 0.67 -0.49
N GLY A 150 -33.24 1.10 -1.61
CA GLY A 150 -33.59 2.36 -2.28
C GLY A 150 -32.91 3.61 -1.70
N LYS A 151 -32.47 3.59 -0.43
CA LYS A 151 -31.65 4.65 0.18
C LYS A 151 -30.17 4.49 -0.12
N ILE A 152 -29.70 3.24 -0.09
CA ILE A 152 -28.36 2.84 -0.52
C ILE A 152 -28.53 2.01 -1.78
N LYS A 153 -27.85 2.41 -2.85
CA LYS A 153 -27.89 1.70 -4.15
C LYS A 153 -26.83 0.60 -4.20
N VAL A 154 -27.00 -0.35 -5.10
CA VAL A 154 -26.04 -1.45 -5.32
C VAL A 154 -25.66 -1.48 -6.79
N SER A 155 -24.37 -1.42 -7.07
CA SER A 155 -23.83 -1.49 -8.43
C SER A 155 -22.53 -2.30 -8.45
N THR A 156 -21.86 -2.34 -9.60
CA THR A 156 -20.52 -2.89 -9.79
C THR A 156 -19.77 -1.98 -10.77
N VAL A 157 -18.45 -1.89 -10.64
CA VAL A 157 -17.63 -0.99 -11.46
C VAL A 157 -17.09 -1.72 -12.68
N HIS A 158 -17.14 -1.08 -13.83
CA HIS A 158 -16.68 -1.61 -15.10
C HIS A 158 -15.52 -0.79 -15.68
N ALA A 159 -14.59 -1.48 -16.34
CA ALA A 159 -13.60 -0.83 -17.22
C ALA A 159 -14.25 -0.48 -18.56
N MET A 160 -13.73 0.53 -19.28
CA MET A 160 -14.20 0.86 -20.64
C MET A 160 -14.08 -0.29 -21.66
N SER A 161 -13.20 -1.26 -21.41
CA SER A 161 -12.99 -2.43 -22.26
C SER A 161 -14.19 -3.38 -22.35
N VAL A 162 -15.25 -3.16 -21.55
CA VAL A 162 -16.54 -3.86 -21.75
C VAL A 162 -17.23 -3.46 -23.06
N LEU A 163 -16.86 -2.32 -23.65
CA LEU A 163 -17.33 -1.90 -24.97
C LEU A 163 -16.58 -2.65 -26.07
N GLY A 164 -17.31 -3.17 -27.04
CA GLY A 164 -16.75 -3.76 -28.26
C GLY A 164 -16.63 -2.74 -29.38
N ASN A 165 -17.48 -1.71 -29.35
CA ASN A 165 -17.35 -0.53 -30.20
C ASN A 165 -17.61 0.72 -29.37
N SER A 166 -16.81 1.75 -29.57
CA SER A 166 -16.94 3.05 -28.91
C SER A 166 -16.75 4.24 -29.88
N GLU A 167 -16.43 3.96 -31.14
CA GLU A 167 -16.17 4.99 -32.16
C GLU A 167 -16.95 4.66 -33.45
N PRO A 168 -17.75 5.59 -34.00
CA PRO A 168 -18.11 6.86 -33.37
C PRO A 168 -19.00 6.64 -32.11
N PRO A 169 -19.11 7.61 -31.17
CA PRO A 169 -19.85 7.43 -29.91
C PRO A 169 -21.29 6.92 -30.07
N SER A 170 -22.01 7.37 -31.10
CA SER A 170 -23.37 6.91 -31.40
C SER A 170 -23.47 5.42 -31.78
N ALA A 171 -22.37 4.79 -32.18
CA ALA A 171 -22.27 3.37 -32.48
C ALA A 171 -21.76 2.55 -31.29
N GLY A 172 -21.69 3.17 -30.10
CA GLY A 172 -21.31 2.52 -28.86
C GLY A 172 -22.10 1.24 -28.62
N SER A 173 -21.41 0.13 -28.37
CA SER A 173 -22.02 -1.16 -28.06
C SER A 173 -21.11 -2.03 -27.20
N PHE A 174 -21.71 -2.83 -26.31
CA PHE A 174 -20.97 -3.78 -25.49
C PHE A 174 -20.40 -4.93 -26.32
N ALA A 175 -19.20 -5.38 -25.98
CA ALA A 175 -18.54 -6.47 -26.70
C ALA A 175 -19.36 -7.76 -26.59
N ALA A 176 -19.45 -8.52 -27.68
CA ALA A 176 -20.32 -9.70 -27.78
C ALA A 176 -20.12 -10.70 -26.62
N GLY A 177 -18.87 -10.87 -26.16
CA GLY A 177 -18.53 -11.76 -25.04
C GLY A 177 -19.13 -11.35 -23.69
N TYR A 178 -19.46 -10.06 -23.49
CA TYR A 178 -19.97 -9.54 -22.22
C TYR A 178 -21.48 -9.30 -22.22
N GLN A 179 -22.13 -9.26 -23.39
CA GLN A 179 -23.55 -8.88 -23.51
C GLN A 179 -24.49 -9.74 -22.65
N THR A 180 -24.27 -11.06 -22.58
CA THR A 180 -25.13 -11.96 -21.81
C THR A 180 -25.06 -11.68 -20.31
N GLY A 181 -23.84 -11.54 -19.76
CA GLY A 181 -23.64 -11.22 -18.33
C GLY A 181 -24.14 -9.81 -18.00
N LEU A 182 -23.84 -8.84 -18.86
CA LEU A 182 -24.28 -7.46 -18.69
C LEU A 182 -25.80 -7.33 -18.74
N LYS A 183 -26.51 -8.05 -19.61
CA LYS A 183 -27.97 -7.93 -19.70
C LYS A 183 -28.66 -8.16 -18.35
N GLY A 184 -28.22 -9.17 -17.58
CA GLY A 184 -28.76 -9.43 -16.25
C GLY A 184 -28.42 -8.34 -15.23
N ILE A 185 -27.19 -7.83 -15.28
CA ILE A 185 -26.75 -6.70 -14.43
C ILE A 185 -27.54 -5.44 -14.75
N LEU A 186 -27.68 -5.09 -16.04
CA LEU A 186 -28.42 -3.91 -16.49
C LEU A 186 -29.90 -3.98 -16.11
N GLN A 187 -30.51 -5.17 -16.20
CA GLN A 187 -31.87 -5.37 -15.71
C GLN A 187 -31.97 -5.11 -14.21
N PHE A 188 -31.05 -5.68 -13.41
CA PHE A 188 -31.00 -5.43 -11.97
C PHE A 188 -30.80 -3.95 -11.63
N LEU A 189 -29.91 -3.24 -12.35
CA LEU A 189 -29.67 -1.81 -12.15
C LEU A 189 -30.92 -0.99 -12.48
N SER A 190 -31.61 -1.32 -13.57
CA SER A 190 -32.88 -0.70 -13.95
C SER A 190 -33.97 -0.93 -12.89
N ASP A 191 -34.12 -2.17 -12.42
CA ASP A 191 -35.16 -2.54 -11.45
C ASP A 191 -34.94 -1.89 -10.08
N THR A 192 -33.68 -1.70 -9.67
CA THR A 192 -33.33 -1.08 -8.38
C THR A 192 -33.11 0.43 -8.45
N GLY A 193 -33.13 1.00 -9.67
CA GLY A 193 -32.74 2.39 -9.93
C GLY A 193 -31.31 2.68 -9.46
N SER A 194 -30.40 1.74 -9.68
CA SER A 194 -28.97 1.85 -9.35
C SER A 194 -28.19 2.26 -10.61
N PRO A 195 -27.06 2.99 -10.46
CA PRO A 195 -26.32 3.49 -11.61
C PRO A 195 -25.45 2.41 -12.26
N PHE A 196 -25.12 2.58 -13.53
CA PHE A 196 -24.05 1.88 -14.22
C PHE A 196 -22.73 2.61 -13.96
N ALA A 197 -21.82 1.99 -13.20
CA ALA A 197 -20.54 2.58 -12.83
C ALA A 197 -19.43 2.15 -13.81
N ILE A 198 -18.74 3.12 -14.41
CA ILE A 198 -17.76 2.89 -15.48
C ILE A 198 -16.51 3.78 -15.31
N ASN A 199 -15.36 3.32 -15.79
CA ASN A 199 -14.07 4.00 -15.67
C ASN A 199 -13.52 4.49 -17.03
N PRO A 200 -13.90 5.69 -17.51
CA PRO A 200 -13.36 6.31 -18.71
C PRO A 200 -11.96 6.90 -18.48
N TYR A 201 -11.02 6.53 -19.36
CA TYR A 201 -9.62 6.95 -19.28
C TYR A 201 -9.11 7.59 -20.58
N PRO A 202 -9.33 8.90 -20.78
CA PRO A 202 -8.68 9.65 -21.86
C PRO A 202 -7.14 9.60 -21.80
N PHE A 203 -6.57 9.41 -20.61
CA PHE A 203 -5.12 9.24 -20.39
C PHE A 203 -4.55 8.04 -21.16
N PHE A 204 -5.11 6.83 -20.96
CA PHE A 204 -4.63 5.62 -21.66
C PHE A 204 -4.91 5.66 -23.17
N ALA A 205 -6.00 6.31 -23.58
CA ALA A 205 -6.27 6.54 -24.99
C ALA A 205 -5.22 7.46 -25.64
N TYR A 206 -4.76 8.50 -24.95
CA TYR A 206 -3.66 9.34 -25.41
C TYR A 206 -2.32 8.60 -25.44
N GLN A 207 -2.02 7.74 -24.45
CA GLN A 207 -0.81 6.91 -24.49
C GLN A 207 -0.76 6.02 -25.74
N SER A 208 -1.93 5.55 -26.21
CA SER A 208 -2.05 4.74 -27.42
C SER A 208 -1.97 5.57 -28.71
N ASP A 209 -2.24 6.88 -28.64
CA ASP A 209 -2.24 7.81 -29.78
C ASP A 209 -1.66 9.18 -29.37
N PRO A 210 -0.32 9.31 -29.26
CA PRO A 210 0.35 10.44 -28.62
C PRO A 210 0.47 11.69 -29.53
N ARG A 211 -0.52 11.94 -30.39
CA ARG A 211 -0.53 13.09 -31.29
C ARG A 211 -0.99 14.36 -30.54
N PRO A 212 -0.42 15.55 -30.85
CA PRO A 212 -0.80 16.80 -30.16
C PRO A 212 -2.29 17.12 -30.22
N GLU A 213 -2.97 16.85 -31.34
CA GLU A 213 -4.40 17.05 -31.47
C GLU A 213 -5.23 16.11 -30.57
N THR A 214 -4.74 14.89 -30.33
CA THR A 214 -5.37 13.95 -29.40
C THR A 214 -5.15 14.41 -27.96
N LEU A 215 -3.97 14.95 -27.62
CA LEU A 215 -3.73 15.53 -26.30
C LEU A 215 -4.71 16.66 -26.00
N SER A 216 -4.83 17.65 -26.89
CA SER A 216 -5.76 18.77 -26.68
C SER A 216 -7.22 18.31 -26.58
N TYR A 217 -7.60 17.27 -27.32
CA TYR A 217 -8.92 16.64 -27.24
C TYR A 217 -9.15 15.92 -25.90
N CYS A 218 -8.15 15.24 -25.35
CA CYS A 218 -8.26 14.63 -24.02
C CYS A 218 -8.29 15.66 -22.89
N LEU A 219 -7.51 16.75 -23.00
CA LEU A 219 -7.35 17.76 -21.96
C LEU A 219 -8.42 18.85 -21.95
N PHE A 220 -9.51 18.72 -22.72
CA PHE A 220 -10.56 19.74 -22.90
C PHE A 220 -10.03 21.10 -23.40
N GLN A 221 -8.89 21.10 -24.11
CA GLN A 221 -8.30 22.31 -24.67
C GLN A 221 -8.89 22.62 -26.05
N SER A 222 -8.63 23.82 -26.58
CA SER A 222 -9.06 24.17 -27.94
C SER A 222 -8.50 23.18 -28.96
N ASN A 223 -9.38 22.55 -29.72
CA ASN A 223 -9.05 21.52 -30.71
C ASN A 223 -10.10 21.53 -31.84
N PRO A 224 -9.84 20.91 -33.00
CA PRO A 224 -10.78 20.92 -34.12
C PRO A 224 -12.07 20.12 -33.87
N GLY A 225 -12.17 19.35 -32.78
CA GLY A 225 -13.26 18.43 -32.47
C GLY A 225 -13.30 17.20 -33.38
N ARG A 226 -14.04 16.16 -32.96
CA ARG A 226 -14.29 14.94 -33.74
C ARG A 226 -15.78 14.84 -34.05
N VAL A 227 -16.11 14.67 -35.33
CA VAL A 227 -17.51 14.57 -35.77
C VAL A 227 -17.91 13.10 -35.80
N ASP A 228 -18.97 12.76 -35.07
CA ASP A 228 -19.62 11.47 -35.13
C ASP A 228 -20.22 11.27 -36.53
N SER A 229 -19.77 10.24 -37.24
CA SER A 229 -20.13 10.02 -38.65
C SER A 229 -21.59 9.65 -38.87
N ASN A 230 -22.29 9.16 -37.84
CA ASN A 230 -23.67 8.69 -37.98
C ASN A 230 -24.68 9.80 -37.64
N THR A 231 -24.35 10.66 -36.68
CA THR A 231 -25.26 11.67 -36.13
C THR A 231 -24.89 13.10 -36.53
N GLY A 232 -23.64 13.33 -36.96
CA GLY A 232 -23.09 14.67 -37.22
C GLY A 232 -22.77 15.46 -35.95
N ILE A 233 -22.94 14.86 -34.76
CA ILE A 233 -22.60 15.50 -33.48
C ILE A 233 -21.09 15.69 -33.41
N LYS A 234 -20.66 16.90 -33.04
CA LYS A 234 -19.25 17.23 -32.88
C LYS A 234 -18.84 17.17 -31.42
N TYR A 235 -18.02 16.20 -31.07
CA TYR A 235 -17.41 16.06 -29.76
C TYR A 235 -16.18 16.95 -29.66
N MET A 236 -16.08 17.73 -28.58
CA MET A 236 -14.97 18.65 -28.34
C MET A 236 -13.96 18.11 -27.32
N ASN A 237 -14.27 17.01 -26.65
CA ASN A 237 -13.35 16.34 -25.74
C ASN A 237 -13.63 14.82 -25.71
N MET A 238 -12.62 14.05 -25.32
CA MET A 238 -12.70 12.58 -25.30
C MET A 238 -13.61 12.03 -24.19
N PHE A 239 -13.68 12.72 -23.05
CA PHE A 239 -14.50 12.27 -21.92
C PHE A 239 -15.98 12.18 -22.32
N ASP A 240 -16.52 13.24 -22.93
CA ASP A 240 -17.90 13.29 -23.41
C ASP A 240 -18.16 12.18 -24.44
N ALA A 241 -17.22 11.97 -25.37
CA ALA A 241 -17.32 10.93 -26.38
C ALA A 241 -17.35 9.53 -25.77
N GLN A 242 -16.51 9.26 -24.76
CA GLN A 242 -16.48 7.96 -24.06
C GLN A 242 -17.77 7.73 -23.25
N VAL A 243 -18.25 8.75 -22.53
CA VAL A 243 -19.50 8.66 -21.76
C VAL A 243 -20.71 8.47 -22.67
N ASP A 244 -20.76 9.17 -23.81
CA ASP A 244 -21.83 9.00 -24.79
C ASP A 244 -21.78 7.67 -25.55
N ALA A 245 -20.59 7.09 -25.72
CA ALA A 245 -20.45 5.72 -26.21
C ALA A 245 -21.07 4.70 -25.24
N VAL A 246 -20.89 4.89 -23.92
CA VAL A 246 -21.55 4.08 -22.91
C VAL A 246 -23.07 4.28 -22.94
N HIS A 247 -23.53 5.53 -23.03
CA HIS A 247 -24.97 5.83 -23.15
C HIS A 247 -25.59 5.16 -24.38
N SER A 248 -24.91 5.21 -25.53
CA SER A 248 -25.34 4.54 -26.77
C SER A 248 -25.38 3.01 -26.61
N ALA A 249 -24.41 2.41 -25.92
CA ALA A 249 -24.38 0.98 -25.64
C ALA A 249 -25.51 0.53 -24.70
N LEU A 250 -25.81 1.32 -23.66
CA LEU A 250 -26.97 1.09 -22.78
C LEU A 250 -28.28 1.18 -23.57
N LYS A 251 -28.41 2.22 -24.41
CA LYS A 251 -29.57 2.41 -25.29
C LYS A 251 -29.76 1.25 -26.26
N SER A 252 -28.68 0.74 -26.87
CA SER A 252 -28.78 -0.39 -27.80
C SER A 252 -29.26 -1.68 -27.13
N MET A 253 -29.07 -1.81 -25.81
CA MET A 253 -29.59 -2.92 -25.01
C MET A 253 -30.95 -2.65 -24.36
N GLY A 254 -31.56 -1.48 -24.58
CA GLY A 254 -32.86 -1.10 -24.03
C GLY A 254 -32.81 -0.48 -22.62
N PHE A 255 -31.63 -0.09 -22.14
CA PHE A 255 -31.39 0.43 -20.78
C PHE A 255 -31.00 1.91 -20.76
N GLU A 256 -31.50 2.72 -21.69
CA GLU A 256 -31.17 4.15 -21.82
C GLU A 256 -31.47 5.01 -20.57
N LYS A 257 -32.34 4.52 -19.68
CA LYS A 257 -32.72 5.22 -18.44
C LYS A 257 -31.82 4.90 -17.25
N VAL A 258 -30.93 3.91 -17.36
CA VAL A 258 -29.97 3.59 -16.29
C VAL A 258 -28.95 4.73 -16.22
N GLU A 259 -28.84 5.35 -15.05
CA GLU A 259 -27.91 6.48 -14.86
C GLU A 259 -26.47 6.03 -14.98
N ILE A 260 -25.62 6.84 -15.61
CA ILE A 260 -24.17 6.59 -15.68
C ILE A 260 -23.50 7.32 -14.51
N VAL A 261 -22.59 6.62 -13.84
CA VAL A 261 -21.65 7.19 -12.88
C VAL A 261 -20.24 6.88 -13.35
N VAL A 262 -19.39 7.90 -13.43
CA VAL A 262 -17.96 7.72 -13.67
C VAL A 262 -17.30 7.40 -12.34
N ALA A 263 -16.99 6.13 -12.10
CA ALA A 263 -16.42 5.67 -10.83
C ALA A 263 -14.93 5.99 -10.69
N GLU A 264 -14.24 6.27 -11.79
CA GLU A 264 -12.82 6.57 -11.79
C GLU A 264 -12.39 7.22 -13.11
N THR A 265 -11.73 8.38 -13.02
CA THR A 265 -11.04 9.01 -14.16
C THR A 265 -9.98 9.99 -13.66
N GLY A 266 -8.90 10.20 -14.40
CA GLY A 266 -7.84 11.12 -14.00
C GLY A 266 -6.67 11.14 -14.98
N TRP A 267 -5.63 11.87 -14.59
CA TRP A 267 -4.41 12.00 -15.37
C TRP A 267 -3.19 12.01 -14.46
N ALA A 268 -2.19 11.19 -14.76
CA ALA A 268 -0.99 11.04 -13.95
C ALA A 268 -0.10 12.28 -13.99
N SER A 269 0.36 12.75 -12.83
CA SER A 269 1.23 13.92 -12.70
C SER A 269 2.71 13.63 -12.94
N ARG A 270 3.11 12.36 -12.83
CA ARG A 270 4.47 11.84 -13.01
C ARG A 270 4.37 10.43 -13.62
N GLY A 271 5.43 9.96 -14.26
CA GLY A 271 5.51 8.63 -14.87
C GLY A 271 6.95 8.28 -15.22
N ASP A 272 7.16 7.07 -15.72
CA ASP A 272 8.48 6.58 -16.14
C ASP A 272 8.94 7.31 -17.41
N THR A 273 10.23 7.27 -17.70
CA THR A 273 10.82 8.02 -18.84
C THR A 273 10.29 7.57 -20.21
N ASN A 274 9.73 6.36 -20.30
CA ASN A 274 9.10 5.81 -21.49
C ASN A 274 7.59 6.07 -21.56
N GLU A 275 6.98 6.70 -20.55
CA GLU A 275 5.56 7.01 -20.53
C GLU A 275 5.29 8.39 -21.13
N VAL A 276 4.51 8.43 -22.21
CA VAL A 276 4.10 9.68 -22.86
C VAL A 276 2.83 10.21 -22.21
N GLY A 277 2.83 11.49 -21.80
CA GLY A 277 1.63 12.16 -21.28
C GLY A 277 1.65 12.49 -19.79
N PRO A 278 2.23 11.69 -18.88
CA PRO A 278 2.33 12.07 -17.48
C PRO A 278 3.10 13.39 -17.29
N SER A 279 2.45 14.38 -16.69
CA SER A 279 3.07 15.64 -16.29
C SER A 279 2.15 16.41 -15.36
N VAL A 280 2.71 17.27 -14.52
CA VAL A 280 1.91 18.14 -13.63
C VAL A 280 1.00 19.07 -14.45
N ASP A 281 1.47 19.59 -15.58
CA ASP A 281 0.70 20.50 -16.44
C ASP A 281 -0.49 19.80 -17.10
N ASN A 282 -0.29 18.58 -17.60
CA ASN A 282 -1.38 17.79 -18.19
C ASN A 282 -2.36 17.31 -17.11
N ALA A 283 -1.87 16.89 -15.94
CA ALA A 283 -2.72 16.50 -14.83
C ALA A 283 -3.59 17.68 -14.35
N LYS A 284 -2.99 18.86 -14.22
CA LYS A 284 -3.69 20.10 -13.91
C LYS A 284 -4.72 20.46 -14.98
N ALA A 285 -4.34 20.38 -16.26
CA ALA A 285 -5.24 20.69 -17.36
C ALA A 285 -6.44 19.73 -17.41
N TYR A 286 -6.21 18.42 -17.34
CA TYR A 286 -7.28 17.42 -17.38
C TYR A 286 -8.22 17.55 -16.19
N ASN A 287 -7.71 17.42 -14.97
CA ASN A 287 -8.54 17.43 -13.75
C ASN A 287 -9.23 18.78 -13.56
N GLY A 288 -8.53 19.89 -13.81
CA GLY A 288 -9.08 21.24 -13.70
C GLY A 288 -10.18 21.51 -14.72
N ASN A 289 -9.98 21.17 -15.99
CA ASN A 289 -10.98 21.39 -17.03
C ASN A 289 -12.16 20.42 -16.92
N LEU A 290 -11.93 19.17 -16.49
CA LEU A 290 -13.01 18.23 -16.17
C LEU A 290 -13.89 18.79 -15.05
N ILE A 291 -13.28 19.27 -13.96
CA ILE A 291 -14.03 19.91 -12.87
C ILE A 291 -14.81 21.13 -13.38
N ALA A 292 -14.20 21.99 -14.21
CA ALA A 292 -14.89 23.14 -14.78
C ALA A 292 -16.05 22.73 -15.71
N HIS A 293 -15.87 21.69 -16.52
CA HIS A 293 -16.89 21.13 -17.38
C HIS A 293 -18.07 20.60 -16.56
N LEU A 294 -17.79 19.79 -15.53
CA LEU A 294 -18.83 19.28 -14.64
C LEU A 294 -19.55 20.44 -13.93
N LYS A 295 -18.81 21.45 -13.46
CA LYS A 295 -19.37 22.66 -12.82
C LYS A 295 -20.26 23.52 -13.72
N SER A 296 -20.13 23.36 -15.03
CA SER A 296 -20.92 24.12 -16.00
C SER A 296 -22.33 23.56 -16.18
N MET A 297 -22.60 22.33 -15.71
CA MET A 297 -23.87 21.61 -15.91
C MET A 297 -24.28 21.44 -17.38
N VAL A 298 -23.35 21.62 -18.33
CA VAL A 298 -23.64 21.48 -19.77
C VAL A 298 -23.99 20.04 -20.13
N GLY A 299 -23.43 19.05 -19.43
CA GLY A 299 -23.58 17.63 -19.74
C GLY A 299 -22.85 17.22 -21.02
N THR A 300 -23.00 15.97 -21.40
CA THR A 300 -22.45 15.46 -22.67
C THR A 300 -23.41 15.77 -23.83
N PRO A 301 -22.96 15.72 -25.10
CA PRO A 301 -23.82 15.98 -26.26
C PRO A 301 -25.10 15.13 -26.33
N LEU A 302 -25.07 13.84 -25.94
CA LEU A 302 -26.27 12.99 -25.89
C LEU A 302 -27.05 13.09 -24.57
N MET A 303 -26.46 13.67 -23.52
CA MET A 303 -27.12 13.89 -22.22
C MET A 303 -26.98 15.36 -21.76
N PRO A 304 -27.53 16.32 -22.52
CA PRO A 304 -27.35 17.75 -22.23
C PRO A 304 -28.10 18.19 -20.96
N GLY A 305 -27.55 19.19 -20.27
CA GLY A 305 -28.17 19.83 -19.11
C GLY A 305 -28.10 19.02 -17.81
N LYS A 306 -27.33 17.93 -17.78
CA LYS A 306 -27.12 17.08 -16.61
C LYS A 306 -25.63 16.72 -16.49
N SER A 307 -24.98 17.12 -15.39
CA SER A 307 -23.64 16.63 -15.08
C SER A 307 -23.66 15.18 -14.62
N VAL A 308 -22.62 14.45 -15.04
CA VAL A 308 -22.42 13.05 -14.68
C VAL A 308 -21.64 12.99 -13.37
N ASP A 309 -22.15 12.23 -12.40
CA ASP A 309 -21.45 11.93 -11.15
C ASP A 309 -20.08 11.33 -11.48
N THR A 310 -19.00 12.03 -11.07
CA THR A 310 -17.64 11.72 -11.53
C THR A 310 -16.68 11.70 -10.36
N TYR A 311 -16.01 10.56 -10.19
CA TYR A 311 -15.00 10.35 -9.17
C TYR A 311 -13.61 10.49 -9.77
N ILE A 312 -12.88 11.52 -9.35
CA ILE A 312 -11.50 11.74 -9.75
C ILE A 312 -10.61 10.62 -9.16
N PHE A 313 -9.60 10.20 -9.91
CA PHE A 313 -8.87 8.96 -9.72
C PHE A 313 -8.32 8.74 -8.31
N ALA A 314 -7.68 9.74 -7.68
CA ALA A 314 -7.18 9.58 -6.33
C ALA A 314 -7.07 10.90 -5.59
N LEU A 315 -7.37 10.85 -4.29
CA LEU A 315 -7.15 11.99 -3.40
C LEU A 315 -5.67 12.21 -3.13
N TYR A 316 -4.91 11.13 -2.97
CA TYR A 316 -3.47 11.14 -2.70
C TYR A 316 -2.72 10.22 -3.68
N ASP A 317 -1.42 10.45 -3.83
CA ASP A 317 -0.53 9.52 -4.54
C ASP A 317 -0.41 8.20 -3.77
N GLU A 318 -0.60 7.07 -4.46
CA GLU A 318 -0.58 5.73 -3.87
C GLU A 318 0.82 5.09 -3.98
N ASN A 319 1.72 5.41 -3.04
CA ASN A 319 3.14 5.06 -3.16
C ASN A 319 3.44 3.55 -3.20
N LEU A 320 2.51 2.69 -2.77
CA LEU A 320 2.68 1.23 -2.79
C LEU A 320 2.02 0.55 -4.00
N LYS A 321 1.29 1.29 -4.84
CA LYS A 321 0.60 0.70 -6.00
C LYS A 321 1.60 0.09 -7.00
N PRO A 322 1.46 -1.18 -7.41
CA PRO A 322 2.40 -1.82 -8.33
C PRO A 322 2.23 -1.29 -9.77
N GLY A 323 3.18 -1.62 -10.65
CA GLY A 323 3.15 -1.21 -12.06
C GLY A 323 4.00 0.05 -12.35
N PRO A 324 3.79 0.68 -13.52
CA PRO A 324 4.50 1.90 -13.92
C PRO A 324 4.42 2.99 -12.86
N SER A 325 5.39 3.91 -12.82
CA SER A 325 5.34 4.96 -11.80
C SER A 325 4.15 5.92 -11.95
N SER A 326 3.55 6.01 -13.14
CA SER A 326 2.33 6.79 -13.37
C SER A 326 1.13 6.34 -12.55
N GLU A 327 0.99 5.04 -12.32
CA GLU A 327 -0.08 4.44 -11.50
C GLU A 327 -0.12 5.00 -10.07
N ARG A 328 1.02 5.48 -9.57
CA ARG A 328 1.18 6.01 -8.20
C ARG A 328 0.97 7.51 -8.12
N ALA A 329 0.82 8.21 -9.25
CA ALA A 329 1.00 9.66 -9.35
C ALA A 329 -0.28 10.44 -9.72
N PHE A 330 -1.46 9.92 -9.40
CA PHE A 330 -2.76 10.52 -9.72
C PHE A 330 -3.34 11.43 -8.63
N GLY A 331 -2.65 11.60 -7.50
CA GLY A 331 -3.15 12.33 -6.35
C GLY A 331 -3.43 13.81 -6.62
N LEU A 332 -4.58 14.29 -6.14
CA LEU A 332 -4.94 15.71 -6.14
C LEU A 332 -4.25 16.49 -5.01
N PHE A 333 -3.98 15.82 -3.89
CA PHE A 333 -3.33 16.36 -2.70
C PHE A 333 -2.09 15.55 -2.36
N LYS A 334 -1.14 16.24 -1.73
CA LYS A 334 -0.01 15.60 -1.07
C LYS A 334 -0.43 15.13 0.33
N THR A 335 0.36 14.27 0.93
CA THR A 335 0.09 13.70 2.25
C THR A 335 0.21 14.73 3.38
N ASP A 336 0.82 15.89 3.12
CA ASP A 336 0.82 17.06 4.01
C ASP A 336 -0.46 17.93 3.88
N LEU A 337 -1.48 17.44 3.15
CA LEU A 337 -2.77 18.08 2.87
C LEU A 337 -2.70 19.29 1.93
N SER A 338 -1.53 19.62 1.38
CA SER A 338 -1.42 20.66 0.35
C SER A 338 -1.88 20.14 -1.01
N MET A 339 -2.45 21.02 -1.84
CA MET A 339 -2.81 20.65 -3.23
C MET A 339 -1.54 20.35 -4.03
N ALA A 340 -1.55 19.25 -4.78
CA ALA A 340 -0.45 18.90 -5.69
C ALA A 340 -0.32 19.93 -6.82
N TYR A 341 -1.46 20.41 -7.31
CA TYR A 341 -1.62 21.46 -8.31
C TYR A 341 -3.02 22.07 -8.17
N ASP A 342 -3.18 23.36 -8.47
CA ASP A 342 -4.47 24.06 -8.32
C ASP A 342 -5.45 23.70 -9.45
N ILE A 343 -6.60 23.17 -9.07
CA ILE A 343 -7.71 22.72 -9.93
C ILE A 343 -9.05 23.33 -9.54
N GLY A 344 -9.05 24.42 -8.76
CA GLY A 344 -10.27 25.17 -8.45
C GLY A 344 -11.26 24.43 -7.53
N LEU A 345 -10.74 23.64 -6.57
CA LEU A 345 -11.54 22.91 -5.58
C LEU A 345 -11.84 23.70 -4.31
N ALA A 346 -11.20 24.83 -4.06
CA ALA A 346 -11.46 25.63 -2.85
C ALA A 346 -12.90 26.18 -2.84
N LYS A 347 -13.61 26.05 -1.71
CA LYS A 347 -14.91 26.71 -1.52
C LYS A 347 -14.67 28.22 -1.37
N SER A 348 -15.17 29.03 -2.28
CA SER A 348 -15.16 30.49 -2.13
C SER A 348 -15.99 30.87 -0.91
N SER A 349 -15.39 31.56 0.06
CA SER A 349 -16.15 32.29 1.07
C SER A 349 -16.88 33.42 0.34
N GLY A 350 -18.21 33.42 0.44
CA GLY A 350 -19.04 34.45 -0.16
C GLY A 350 -18.63 35.84 0.32
N SER A 351 -18.01 36.62 -0.57
CA SER A 351 -18.22 38.06 -0.61
C SER A 351 -18.59 38.43 -2.04
N SER A 352 -19.83 38.86 -2.19
CA SER A 352 -20.40 39.43 -3.39
C SER A 352 -19.58 40.65 -3.83
N SER A 353 -19.09 40.64 -5.06
CA SER A 353 -18.97 41.88 -5.83
C SER A 353 -19.51 41.65 -7.23
N ASN A 354 -20.67 42.28 -7.48
CA ASN A 354 -21.28 42.39 -8.80
C ASN A 354 -20.29 43.03 -9.79
N SER A 355 -20.12 42.42 -10.95
CA SER A 355 -20.11 43.19 -12.20
C SER A 355 -20.46 42.31 -13.39
N SER A 356 -21.51 42.73 -14.08
CA SER A 356 -22.04 42.23 -15.34
C SER A 356 -21.14 42.57 -16.53
N GLN A 357 -21.00 41.62 -17.47
CA GLN A 357 -20.80 41.72 -18.95
C GLN A 357 -20.28 43.07 -19.51
N THR A 358 -19.25 43.25 -20.36
CA THR A 358 -18.69 42.59 -21.58
C THR A 358 -17.63 43.59 -22.19
N PRO A 359 -17.02 43.41 -23.39
CA PRO A 359 -15.83 42.62 -23.74
C PRO A 359 -14.63 43.47 -24.29
N SER A 360 -13.47 42.82 -24.50
CA SER A 360 -12.27 43.29 -25.27
C SER A 360 -11.25 44.21 -24.57
N GLY A 361 -9.98 43.78 -24.53
CA GLY A 361 -8.83 44.67 -24.32
C GLY A 361 -7.54 44.05 -23.76
N LYS A 362 -6.62 43.66 -24.66
CA LYS A 362 -5.13 43.59 -24.58
C LYS A 362 -4.45 43.08 -23.28
N VAL A 363 -3.84 41.90 -23.36
CA VAL A 363 -2.85 41.40 -22.38
C VAL A 363 -1.45 41.90 -22.76
N THR A 364 -0.81 42.66 -21.87
CA THR A 364 0.64 42.94 -21.87
C THR A 364 1.33 41.98 -20.88
N THR A 365 2.22 41.11 -21.35
CA THR A 365 2.99 40.17 -20.52
C THR A 365 4.24 40.81 -19.93
N THR A 366 4.37 40.78 -18.60
CA THR A 366 5.57 41.16 -17.82
C THR A 366 6.32 39.91 -17.34
N GLY A 367 7.57 39.70 -17.78
CA GLY A 367 8.40 38.55 -17.36
C GLY A 367 9.85 38.64 -17.87
N TRP A 368 10.69 37.69 -17.43
CA TRP A 368 12.10 37.53 -17.83
C TRP A 368 12.29 36.26 -18.65
N CYS A 369 13.22 36.26 -19.61
CA CYS A 369 13.50 35.08 -20.42
C CYS A 369 14.65 34.27 -19.84
N VAL A 370 14.45 32.97 -19.58
CA VAL A 370 15.46 32.07 -18.99
C VAL A 370 15.51 30.72 -19.70
N PRO A 371 16.62 29.97 -19.62
CA PRO A 371 16.74 28.65 -20.22
C PRO A 371 15.73 27.64 -19.64
N LYS A 372 15.17 26.76 -20.48
CA LYS A 372 14.35 25.63 -20.03
C LYS A 372 15.23 24.57 -19.36
N LYS A 373 14.69 23.94 -18.31
CA LYS A 373 15.34 22.76 -17.69
C LYS A 373 15.35 21.61 -18.71
N GLY A 374 16.55 21.22 -19.15
CA GLY A 374 16.76 20.18 -20.16
C GLY A 374 17.44 20.65 -21.45
N ALA A 375 17.66 21.96 -21.63
CA ALA A 375 18.49 22.45 -22.74
C ALA A 375 19.96 22.04 -22.55
N THR A 376 20.58 21.47 -23.59
CA THR A 376 21.99 21.03 -23.51
C THR A 376 22.94 22.21 -23.59
N ASN A 377 24.18 22.05 -23.10
CA ASN A 377 25.17 23.13 -23.15
C ASN A 377 25.48 23.56 -24.59
N GLU A 378 25.40 22.65 -25.58
CA GLU A 378 25.59 22.97 -26.99
C GLU A 378 24.45 23.83 -27.54
N GLN A 379 23.21 23.53 -27.15
CA GLN A 379 22.02 24.31 -27.53
C GLN A 379 22.02 25.69 -26.87
N LEU A 380 22.46 25.76 -25.61
CA LEU A 380 22.60 27.01 -24.86
C LEU A 380 23.76 27.85 -25.38
N GLN A 381 24.87 27.24 -25.81
CA GLN A 381 25.99 27.92 -26.44
C GLN A 381 25.56 28.50 -27.79
N ALA A 382 24.87 27.73 -28.63
CA ALA A 382 24.34 28.24 -29.90
C ALA A 382 23.36 29.41 -29.72
N SER A 383 22.53 29.35 -28.67
CA SER A 383 21.58 30.42 -28.34
C SER A 383 22.27 31.65 -27.74
N LEU A 384 23.33 31.46 -26.96
CA LEU A 384 24.19 32.51 -26.42
C LEU A 384 24.95 33.23 -27.55
N ASP A 385 25.61 32.48 -28.43
CA ASP A 385 26.35 33.01 -29.57
C ASP A 385 25.43 33.79 -30.52
N TRP A 386 24.22 33.25 -30.75
CA TRP A 386 23.19 33.94 -31.54
C TRP A 386 22.72 35.22 -30.85
N ALA A 387 22.38 35.17 -29.55
CA ALA A 387 21.90 36.34 -28.79
C ALA A 387 22.91 37.48 -28.78
N CYS A 388 24.20 37.18 -28.53
CA CYS A 388 25.27 38.16 -28.56
C CYS A 388 25.54 38.69 -30.00
N GLY A 389 25.35 37.84 -31.01
CA GLY A 389 25.43 38.22 -32.43
C GLY A 389 24.32 39.17 -32.92
N GLN A 390 23.19 39.27 -32.20
CA GLN A 390 22.08 40.18 -32.53
C GLN A 390 22.25 41.62 -31.98
N GLY A 391 23.46 42.02 -31.56
CA GLY A 391 23.72 43.37 -31.04
C GLY A 391 23.27 43.59 -29.59
N ILE A 392 23.29 42.52 -28.78
CA ILE A 392 23.12 42.54 -27.32
C ILE A 392 24.49 42.74 -26.66
N ASP A 393 24.57 43.60 -25.65
CA ASP A 393 25.80 43.81 -24.90
C ASP A 393 26.04 42.65 -23.93
N CYS A 394 26.90 41.73 -24.35
CA CYS A 394 27.32 40.58 -23.56
C CYS A 394 28.57 40.88 -22.69
N GLY A 395 28.97 42.14 -22.51
CA GLY A 395 30.11 42.51 -21.66
C GLY A 395 29.95 42.11 -20.19
N ALA A 396 28.71 42.10 -19.67
CA ALA A 396 28.42 41.74 -18.28
C ALA A 396 28.71 40.26 -17.95
N ILE A 397 28.76 39.38 -18.96
CA ILE A 397 29.05 37.95 -18.84
C ILE A 397 30.47 37.58 -19.29
N GLN A 398 31.35 38.57 -19.52
CA GLN A 398 32.78 38.35 -19.81
C GLN A 398 33.61 38.34 -18.52
N PRO A 399 34.84 37.78 -18.50
CA PRO A 399 35.70 37.78 -17.31
C PRO A 399 35.86 39.19 -16.70
N GLY A 400 35.46 39.35 -15.44
CA GLY A 400 35.43 40.64 -14.73
C GLY A 400 34.08 41.39 -14.78
N GLY A 401 33.08 40.87 -15.49
CA GLY A 401 31.72 41.40 -15.55
C GLY A 401 30.82 40.98 -14.39
N ALA A 402 29.80 41.78 -14.10
CA ALA A 402 28.92 41.60 -12.93
C ALA A 402 28.05 40.32 -12.95
N CYS A 403 27.90 39.70 -14.14
CA CYS A 403 27.14 38.47 -14.41
C CYS A 403 28.03 37.32 -14.90
N PHE A 404 29.35 37.43 -14.75
CA PHE A 404 30.28 36.37 -15.18
C PHE A 404 30.16 35.12 -14.31
N GLU A 405 29.96 35.29 -13.01
CA GLU A 405 29.77 34.18 -12.09
C GLU A 405 28.28 33.81 -11.95
N PRO A 406 27.92 32.52 -11.84
CA PRO A 406 28.81 31.37 -12.00
C PRO A 406 29.24 31.18 -13.46
N ASN A 407 30.54 30.93 -13.68
CA ASN A 407 31.13 30.78 -15.02
C ASN A 407 30.70 29.46 -15.71
N ASN A 408 29.48 29.44 -16.25
CA ASN A 408 28.94 28.34 -17.03
C ASN A 408 27.98 28.84 -18.12
N VAL A 409 27.87 28.03 -19.19
CA VAL A 409 27.09 28.34 -20.40
C VAL A 409 25.62 28.66 -20.09
N ALA A 410 25.00 27.93 -19.15
CA ALA A 410 23.61 28.14 -18.81
C ALA A 410 23.35 29.52 -18.18
N SER A 411 24.25 29.99 -17.33
CA SER A 411 24.12 31.29 -16.64
C SER A 411 24.39 32.45 -17.58
N HIS A 412 25.38 32.30 -18.48
CA HIS A 412 25.68 33.27 -19.53
C HIS A 412 24.57 33.35 -20.56
N ALA A 413 24.05 32.20 -21.01
CA ALA A 413 22.92 32.11 -21.93
C ALA A 413 21.64 32.73 -21.34
N ALA A 414 21.36 32.50 -20.05
CA ALA A 414 20.21 33.09 -19.38
C ALA A 414 20.22 34.62 -19.43
N PHE A 415 21.37 35.24 -19.16
CA PHE A 415 21.50 36.69 -19.20
C PHE A 415 21.35 37.24 -20.62
N ALA A 416 22.01 36.63 -21.60
CA ALA A 416 21.95 37.06 -23.00
C ALA A 416 20.55 36.90 -23.61
N MET A 417 19.87 35.78 -23.34
CA MET A 417 18.49 35.51 -23.77
C MET A 417 17.51 36.53 -23.18
N ASN A 418 17.64 36.85 -21.90
CA ASN A 418 16.81 37.89 -21.28
C ASN A 418 17.04 39.26 -21.90
N MET A 419 18.29 39.65 -22.10
CA MET A 419 18.63 40.96 -22.68
C MET A 419 18.03 41.13 -24.08
N TYR A 420 18.04 40.07 -24.90
CA TYR A 420 17.37 40.06 -26.20
C TYR A 420 15.85 40.19 -26.06
N PHE A 421 15.25 39.38 -25.17
CA PHE A 421 13.81 39.41 -24.93
C PHE A 421 13.30 40.79 -24.49
N GLN A 422 14.08 41.52 -23.69
CA GLN A 422 13.72 42.88 -23.26
C GLN A 422 13.84 43.95 -24.38
N LYS A 423 14.66 43.70 -25.41
CA LYS A 423 14.86 44.60 -26.56
C LYS A 423 13.83 44.37 -27.68
N SER A 424 13.18 43.21 -27.71
CA SER A 424 12.19 42.81 -28.72
C SER A 424 10.77 43.36 -28.43
N PRO A 425 9.83 43.33 -29.41
CA PRO A 425 8.46 43.86 -29.27
C PRO A 425 7.54 43.16 -28.24
N LYS A 426 8.09 42.38 -27.30
CA LYS A 426 7.41 41.70 -26.18
C LYS A 426 6.27 40.77 -26.61
N LYS A 427 6.48 39.94 -27.64
CA LYS A 427 5.67 38.73 -27.85
C LYS A 427 6.28 37.55 -27.10
N SER A 428 5.47 36.63 -26.59
CA SER A 428 6.00 35.44 -25.88
C SER A 428 6.90 34.57 -26.75
N THR A 429 6.74 34.64 -28.08
CA THR A 429 7.56 33.95 -29.08
C THR A 429 9.00 34.47 -29.14
N ASP A 430 9.26 35.68 -28.63
CA ASP A 430 10.58 36.29 -28.66
C ASP A 430 11.53 35.69 -27.60
N CYS A 431 11.02 34.81 -26.74
CA CYS A 431 11.74 34.06 -25.72
C CYS A 431 11.80 32.54 -26.01
N ASP A 432 11.63 32.10 -27.26
CA ASP A 432 11.62 30.66 -27.57
C ASP A 432 13.04 30.12 -27.83
N PHE A 433 13.96 30.88 -28.46
CA PHE A 433 15.35 30.50 -28.76
C PHE A 433 15.49 29.04 -29.26
N SER A 434 14.79 28.69 -30.33
CA SER A 434 14.73 27.30 -30.83
C SER A 434 14.29 26.30 -29.76
N GLN A 435 13.24 26.67 -29.01
CA GLN A 435 12.69 25.96 -27.85
C GLN A 435 13.59 25.82 -26.62
N THR A 436 14.74 26.49 -26.56
CA THR A 436 15.67 26.39 -25.42
C THR A 436 15.36 27.34 -24.27
N ALA A 437 14.46 28.32 -24.46
CA ALA A 437 14.16 29.35 -23.45
C ALA A 437 12.65 29.48 -23.15
N THR A 438 12.31 30.03 -21.98
CA THR A 438 10.95 30.25 -21.49
C THR A 438 10.85 31.53 -20.67
N VAL A 439 9.65 32.12 -20.64
CA VAL A 439 9.39 33.33 -19.84
C VAL A 439 9.04 32.91 -18.41
N THR A 440 9.76 33.47 -17.44
CA THR A 440 9.48 33.33 -16.01
C THR A 440 8.96 34.65 -15.43
N SER A 441 8.08 34.56 -14.44
CA SER A 441 7.64 35.69 -13.61
C SER A 441 8.53 35.92 -12.38
N GLN A 442 9.47 35.00 -12.10
CA GLN A 442 10.42 35.14 -11.01
C GLN A 442 11.65 35.91 -11.47
N ASN A 443 12.02 36.98 -10.75
CA ASN A 443 13.20 37.78 -11.07
C ASN A 443 14.47 36.93 -10.94
N PRO A 444 15.20 36.68 -12.06
CA PRO A 444 16.38 35.82 -12.04
C PRO A 444 17.67 36.55 -11.64
N SER A 445 17.60 37.80 -11.17
CA SER A 445 18.75 38.57 -10.70
C SER A 445 19.37 37.96 -9.43
N TYR A 446 20.69 38.02 -9.32
CA TYR A 446 21.43 37.53 -8.15
C TYR A 446 22.73 38.32 -7.96
N ASN A 447 23.16 38.53 -6.71
CA ASN A 447 24.34 39.34 -6.36
C ASN A 447 24.35 40.70 -7.08
N SER A 448 25.47 41.05 -7.73
CA SER A 448 25.60 42.24 -8.58
C SER A 448 25.06 42.06 -10.01
N CYS A 449 24.59 40.85 -10.37
CA CYS A 449 24.03 40.55 -11.67
C CYS A 449 22.53 40.89 -11.73
N VAL A 450 22.19 41.99 -12.40
CA VAL A 450 20.81 42.50 -12.48
C VAL A 450 20.21 42.22 -13.86
N TYR A 451 19.11 41.47 -13.89
CA TYR A 451 18.35 41.18 -15.10
C TYR A 451 17.27 42.26 -15.33
N PRO A 452 17.35 43.04 -16.42
CA PRO A 452 16.34 44.05 -16.71
C PRO A 452 14.99 43.40 -17.04
N GLY A 453 13.87 44.03 -16.64
CA GLY A 453 12.52 43.53 -16.94
C GLY A 453 11.40 43.79 -15.91
N GLY A 454 11.72 44.33 -14.71
CA GLY A 454 10.73 44.71 -13.69
C GLY A 454 10.71 46.23 -13.49
N ALA A 455 9.54 46.83 -13.25
CA ALA A 455 9.41 48.27 -13.06
C ALA A 455 10.19 48.75 -11.82
N THR A 456 11.36 49.34 -12.04
CA THR A 456 11.93 50.50 -11.31
C THR A 456 13.01 51.10 -12.20
N GLY A 457 12.90 52.39 -12.52
CA GLY A 457 13.76 53.07 -13.50
C GLY A 457 15.18 53.33 -12.99
N SER A 458 16.15 53.28 -13.91
CA SER A 458 17.03 54.41 -14.22
C SER A 458 17.95 54.08 -15.41
N THR A 459 18.28 55.14 -16.12
CA THR A 459 18.98 55.30 -17.41
C THR A 459 20.45 54.85 -17.44
N GLY A 460 20.93 54.43 -18.62
CA GLY A 460 22.37 54.43 -18.95
C GLY A 460 22.68 53.75 -20.29
N ALA A 461 23.16 54.51 -21.26
CA ALA A 461 23.39 54.13 -22.67
C ALA A 461 24.84 53.68 -22.96
N MET A 462 25.08 52.88 -24.01
CA MET A 462 26.03 53.17 -25.13
C MET A 462 26.27 51.98 -26.11
N ASN A 463 26.22 52.31 -27.41
CA ASN A 463 27.02 51.89 -28.59
C ASN A 463 28.21 50.90 -28.40
N SER A 464 28.68 50.05 -29.34
CA SER A 464 28.48 49.83 -30.80
C SER A 464 29.47 48.76 -31.36
N LYS A 465 29.24 48.28 -32.61
CA LYS A 465 30.18 47.70 -33.62
C LYS A 465 30.56 46.19 -33.54
N LEU A 466 30.10 45.37 -34.52
CA LEU A 466 30.79 44.83 -35.72
C LEU A 466 31.86 43.76 -35.39
N VAL A 467 31.81 42.53 -35.92
CA VAL A 467 32.44 42.12 -37.21
C VAL A 467 31.95 40.71 -37.65
N GLU A 468 31.81 40.52 -38.97
CA GLU A 468 31.51 39.28 -39.71
C GLU A 468 32.56 38.16 -39.57
N HIS A 469 32.16 36.89 -39.77
CA HIS A 469 32.88 36.00 -40.70
C HIS A 469 32.03 34.81 -41.20
N LYS A 470 32.35 34.39 -42.42
CA LYS A 470 31.59 33.63 -43.41
C LYS A 470 31.78 32.09 -43.37
N ASN A 471 30.70 31.43 -43.83
CA ASN A 471 30.58 30.30 -44.78
C ASN A 471 31.13 28.89 -44.47
N GLY A 472 30.24 27.93 -44.75
CA GLY A 472 30.58 26.58 -45.22
C GLY A 472 29.34 25.72 -45.46
N ALA A 473 28.72 25.83 -46.64
CA ALA A 473 27.58 25.02 -47.08
C ALA A 473 28.01 23.71 -47.74
N VAL A 474 27.23 22.64 -47.58
CA VAL A 474 27.13 21.51 -48.54
C VAL A 474 25.67 21.05 -48.62
N GLU A 475 25.14 20.99 -49.84
CA GLU A 475 23.77 20.62 -50.23
C GLU A 475 23.55 19.09 -50.36
N PRO A 476 22.27 18.64 -50.44
CA PRO A 476 21.87 17.24 -50.28
C PRO A 476 21.70 16.50 -51.63
N ASN A 477 21.63 15.16 -51.58
CA ASN A 477 21.14 14.36 -52.70
C ASN A 477 20.06 13.36 -52.24
N VAL A 478 18.98 13.32 -53.03
CA VAL A 478 17.76 12.52 -52.90
C VAL A 478 17.83 11.33 -53.85
N SER A 479 17.28 10.18 -53.44
CA SER A 479 16.76 9.03 -54.25
C SER A 479 17.07 7.72 -53.48
N SER A 480 16.21 6.73 -53.28
CA SER A 480 14.98 6.30 -53.94
C SER A 480 14.14 5.42 -53.00
N SER A 481 12.82 5.58 -53.08
CA SER A 481 11.79 4.68 -52.56
C SER A 481 11.74 3.34 -53.32
N LEU A 482 11.10 2.34 -52.69
CA LEU A 482 10.80 0.96 -53.12
C LEU A 482 11.79 -0.12 -52.68
N SER A 483 11.77 -0.49 -51.38
CA SER A 483 12.14 -1.84 -50.88
C SER A 483 11.69 -2.14 -49.43
N PHE A 484 10.76 -1.39 -48.84
CA PHE A 484 10.51 -1.47 -47.38
C PHE A 484 9.37 -2.39 -46.92
N LEU A 485 8.60 -2.98 -47.83
CA LEU A 485 7.39 -3.74 -47.47
C LEU A 485 7.60 -5.26 -47.28
N VAL A 486 8.81 -5.78 -47.47
CA VAL A 486 9.11 -7.22 -47.31
C VAL A 486 10.00 -7.52 -46.09
N ILE A 487 10.68 -6.52 -45.52
CA ILE A 487 11.55 -6.71 -44.34
C ILE A 487 10.77 -6.61 -43.02
N ILE A 488 9.67 -5.84 -42.97
CA ILE A 488 8.88 -5.65 -41.74
C ILE A 488 8.10 -6.92 -41.34
N PHE A 489 7.73 -7.77 -42.30
CA PHE A 489 6.97 -9.00 -42.02
C PHE A 489 7.83 -10.12 -41.41
N MET A 490 9.16 -10.04 -41.52
CA MET A 490 10.08 -11.01 -40.90
C MET A 490 10.58 -10.58 -39.52
N SER A 491 10.47 -9.29 -39.16
CA SER A 491 10.83 -8.78 -37.82
C SER A 491 9.73 -8.93 -36.77
N ILE A 492 8.46 -9.06 -37.18
CA ILE A 492 7.31 -9.19 -36.26
C ILE A 492 7.16 -10.64 -35.73
N VAL A 493 7.70 -11.63 -36.44
CA VAL A 493 7.70 -13.04 -35.98
C VAL A 493 8.87 -13.36 -35.03
N LEU A 494 9.83 -12.43 -34.86
CA LEU A 494 11.01 -12.60 -33.99
C LEU A 494 10.94 -11.84 -32.64
N HIS A 495 9.89 -11.06 -32.37
CA HIS A 495 9.75 -10.29 -31.11
C HIS A 495 8.89 -10.98 -30.04
N LEU A 496 8.55 -12.26 -30.22
CA LEU A 496 7.84 -13.08 -29.24
C LEU A 496 8.67 -14.27 -28.78
N GLU A 497 9.94 -14.02 -28.48
CA GLU A 497 10.75 -14.87 -27.60
C GLU A 497 11.81 -13.97 -26.96
N MET A 498 11.46 -13.33 -25.82
CA MET A 498 12.48 -12.75 -24.95
C MET A 498 13.43 -13.89 -24.57
N SER A 499 14.71 -13.75 -24.93
CA SER A 499 15.69 -14.79 -24.62
C SER A 499 15.83 -14.90 -23.09
N VAL A 500 15.96 -16.13 -22.58
CA VAL A 500 16.21 -16.38 -21.14
C VAL A 500 17.43 -15.60 -20.64
N SER A 501 18.39 -15.33 -21.52
CA SER A 501 19.56 -14.48 -21.27
C SER A 501 19.20 -13.02 -20.94
N GLU A 502 18.33 -12.38 -21.72
CA GLU A 502 17.93 -10.98 -21.51
C GLU A 502 17.06 -10.81 -20.25
N LEU A 503 16.20 -11.80 -19.95
CA LEU A 503 15.45 -11.83 -18.70
C LEU A 503 16.38 -11.99 -17.50
N LYS A 504 17.41 -12.84 -17.60
CA LYS A 504 18.42 -13.05 -16.56
C LYS A 504 19.25 -11.79 -16.31
N GLU A 505 19.59 -11.06 -17.37
CA GLU A 505 20.33 -9.80 -17.27
C GLU A 505 19.50 -8.69 -16.60
N ARG A 506 18.22 -8.53 -16.99
CA ARG A 506 17.31 -7.59 -16.34
C ARG A 506 17.05 -7.95 -14.87
N HIS A 507 16.91 -9.24 -14.55
CA HIS A 507 16.80 -9.71 -13.17
C HIS A 507 18.07 -9.39 -12.38
N ALA A 508 19.26 -9.55 -12.97
CA ALA A 508 20.52 -9.22 -12.31
C ALA A 508 20.62 -7.72 -11.98
N VAL A 509 20.28 -6.84 -12.91
CA VAL A 509 20.28 -5.37 -12.68
C VAL A 509 19.26 -4.96 -11.61
N ALA A 510 18.07 -5.57 -11.63
CA ALA A 510 17.05 -5.32 -10.59
C ALA A 510 17.52 -5.81 -9.21
N THR A 511 18.13 -7.00 -9.16
CA THR A 511 18.69 -7.58 -7.92
C THR A 511 19.82 -6.70 -7.38
N GLU A 512 20.71 -6.21 -8.25
CA GLU A 512 21.79 -5.30 -7.88
C GLU A 512 21.25 -3.99 -7.32
N THR A 513 20.20 -3.43 -7.93
CA THR A 513 19.55 -2.20 -7.44
C THR A 513 18.94 -2.41 -6.05
N VAL A 514 18.25 -3.53 -5.82
CA VAL A 514 17.68 -3.90 -4.51
C VAL A 514 18.79 -4.08 -3.47
N ASN A 515 19.88 -4.75 -3.83
CA ASN A 515 21.03 -4.96 -2.93
C ASN A 515 21.70 -3.62 -2.58
N ASN A 516 21.93 -2.74 -3.56
CA ASN A 516 22.49 -1.41 -3.33
C ASN A 516 21.61 -0.55 -2.40
N LEU A 517 20.29 -0.61 -2.55
CA LEU A 517 19.35 0.05 -1.64
C LEU A 517 19.39 -0.56 -0.24
N ARG A 518 19.40 -1.89 -0.13
CA ARG A 518 19.50 -2.62 1.14
C ARG A 518 20.79 -2.24 1.88
N ASP A 519 21.91 -2.14 1.17
CA ASP A 519 23.20 -1.75 1.73
C ASP A 519 23.24 -0.28 2.14
N THR A 520 22.66 0.61 1.33
CA THR A 520 22.55 2.04 1.67
C THR A 520 21.71 2.23 2.94
N LEU A 521 20.59 1.52 3.07
CA LEU A 521 19.76 1.54 4.27
C LEU A 521 20.49 0.94 5.48
N ARG A 522 21.24 -0.16 5.28
CA ARG A 522 22.08 -0.77 6.33
C ARG A 522 23.13 0.21 6.82
N GLN A 523 23.85 0.88 5.91
CA GLN A 523 24.87 1.87 6.26
C GLN A 523 24.27 3.09 6.97
N ARG A 524 23.15 3.63 6.50
CA ARG A 524 22.45 4.74 7.17
C ARG A 524 22.00 4.36 8.58
N ARG A 525 21.50 3.13 8.77
CA ARG A 525 21.12 2.63 10.10
C ARG A 525 22.32 2.49 11.02
N LEU A 526 23.46 2.02 10.51
CA LEU A 526 24.71 1.95 11.26
C LEU A 526 25.24 3.33 11.66
N GLN A 527 25.08 4.35 10.80
CA GLN A 527 25.46 5.73 11.12
C GLN A 527 24.60 6.39 12.20
N LEU A 528 23.38 5.89 12.43
CA LEU A 528 22.47 6.41 13.47
C LEU A 528 22.68 5.73 14.83
N LEU A 529 23.44 4.63 14.88
CA LEU A 529 23.81 3.96 16.11
C LEU A 529 25.00 4.72 16.72
N ASP A 530 24.75 5.37 17.86
CA ASP A 530 25.73 6.16 18.61
C ASP A 530 26.72 5.28 19.39
N THR A 531 26.30 4.08 19.81
CA THR A 531 27.12 3.14 20.59
C THR A 531 26.53 1.73 20.59
N ASP A 532 27.42 0.73 20.66
CA ASP A 532 27.03 -0.68 20.84
C ASP A 532 26.69 -0.98 22.31
N VAL A 533 25.61 -1.74 22.56
CA VAL A 533 25.17 -2.11 23.93
C VAL A 533 26.28 -2.81 24.72
N ALA A 534 27.07 -3.67 24.07
CA ALA A 534 28.22 -4.35 24.70
C ALA A 534 29.29 -3.36 25.19
N THR A 535 29.69 -2.41 24.35
CA THR A 535 30.71 -1.41 24.71
C THR A 535 30.22 -0.47 25.81
N TYR A 536 28.95 -0.03 25.73
CA TYR A 536 28.32 0.77 26.77
C TYR A 536 28.23 0.02 28.11
N SER A 537 27.80 -1.23 28.07
CA SER A 537 27.62 -2.05 29.28
C SER A 537 28.96 -2.34 29.95
N ALA A 538 30.01 -2.61 29.16
CA ALA A 538 31.37 -2.75 29.65
C ALA A 538 31.91 -1.43 30.25
N ALA A 539 31.65 -0.29 29.60
CA ALA A 539 32.03 1.03 30.11
C ALA A 539 31.30 1.41 31.41
N GLN A 540 30.06 0.95 31.60
CA GLN A 540 29.32 1.06 32.87
C GLN A 540 29.83 0.10 33.96
N GLY A 541 30.88 -0.70 33.70
CA GLY A 541 31.47 -1.61 34.66
C GLY A 541 30.67 -2.88 34.91
N ARG A 542 29.82 -3.32 33.96
CA ARG A 542 29.14 -4.62 34.07
C ARG A 542 30.14 -5.75 33.88
N SER A 543 30.22 -6.65 34.85
CA SER A 543 31.02 -7.87 34.75
C SER A 543 30.29 -8.98 33.98
N PRO A 544 31.02 -9.84 33.24
CA PRO A 544 30.48 -11.08 32.71
C PRO A 544 29.82 -11.92 33.79
N VAL A 545 28.66 -12.50 33.48
CA VAL A 545 28.11 -13.57 34.31
C VAL A 545 29.10 -14.72 34.26
N SER A 546 29.32 -15.43 35.38
CA SER A 546 30.17 -16.62 35.39
C SER A 546 29.40 -17.80 35.98
N PHE A 547 29.36 -18.88 35.22
CA PHE A 547 28.81 -20.16 35.63
C PHE A 547 29.93 -21.11 36.04
N GLY A 548 29.80 -21.73 37.21
CA GLY A 548 30.55 -22.92 37.58
C GLY A 548 29.97 -24.17 36.90
N ALA A 549 30.75 -25.26 36.86
CA ALA A 549 30.37 -26.52 36.24
C ALA A 549 29.11 -27.19 36.83
N THR A 550 28.65 -26.76 38.02
CA THR A 550 27.46 -27.29 38.71
C THR A 550 26.28 -26.32 38.74
N ASP A 551 26.42 -25.12 38.17
CA ASP A 551 25.45 -24.05 38.36
C ASP A 551 24.17 -24.28 37.55
N LEU A 552 24.24 -24.91 36.39
CA LEU A 552 23.07 -25.29 35.59
C LEU A 552 23.21 -26.75 35.18
N VAL A 553 22.30 -27.60 35.64
CA VAL A 553 22.40 -29.06 35.46
C VAL A 553 21.09 -29.65 34.96
N CYS A 554 21.18 -30.74 34.20
CA CYS A 554 20.00 -31.50 33.78
C CYS A 554 19.39 -32.21 35.00
N CYS A 555 18.32 -31.64 35.56
CA CYS A 555 17.65 -32.18 36.73
C CYS A 555 16.76 -33.37 36.38
N ARG A 556 16.13 -33.38 35.20
CA ARG A 556 15.20 -34.41 34.76
C ARG A 556 15.29 -34.62 33.25
N THR A 557 15.12 -35.88 32.83
CA THR A 557 14.89 -36.24 31.43
C THR A 557 13.49 -36.81 31.31
N LEU A 558 12.64 -36.18 30.50
CA LEU A 558 11.28 -36.62 30.20
C LEU A 558 11.30 -37.51 28.96
N GLN A 559 10.91 -38.77 29.12
CA GLN A 559 10.90 -39.76 28.04
C GLN A 559 9.48 -40.28 27.79
N GLY A 560 9.08 -40.36 26.52
CA GLY A 560 7.78 -40.91 26.17
C GLY A 560 7.22 -40.57 24.81
N HIS A 561 7.76 -39.56 24.13
CA HIS A 561 7.54 -39.39 22.70
C HIS A 561 8.31 -40.46 21.93
N THR A 562 7.73 -40.91 20.83
CA THR A 562 8.32 -41.93 19.94
C THR A 562 8.91 -41.31 18.67
N GLY A 563 8.59 -40.05 18.40
CA GLY A 563 9.13 -39.26 17.30
C GLY A 563 9.87 -38.01 17.80
N LYS A 564 10.25 -37.17 16.85
CA LYS A 564 10.94 -35.90 17.10
C LYS A 564 10.03 -34.94 17.85
N VAL A 565 10.54 -34.30 18.89
CA VAL A 565 9.83 -33.21 19.58
C VAL A 565 9.98 -31.93 18.75
N TYR A 566 8.88 -31.20 18.51
CA TYR A 566 8.91 -29.96 17.71
C TYR A 566 8.68 -28.71 18.55
N SER A 567 7.74 -28.76 19.47
CA SER A 567 7.37 -27.61 20.30
C SER A 567 7.11 -28.06 21.73
N LEU A 568 7.35 -27.13 22.64
CA LEU A 568 6.99 -27.25 24.05
C LEU A 568 6.52 -25.90 24.55
N ASP A 569 5.68 -25.92 25.58
CA ASP A 569 5.28 -24.72 26.31
C ASP A 569 5.11 -25.03 27.80
N TRP A 570 5.38 -24.04 28.64
CA TRP A 570 5.23 -24.16 30.10
C TRP A 570 3.89 -23.60 30.53
N THR A 571 3.27 -24.26 31.52
CA THR A 571 2.14 -23.64 32.19
C THR A 571 2.61 -22.46 33.07
N PRO A 572 1.79 -21.41 33.22
CA PRO A 572 2.09 -20.31 34.14
C PRO A 572 2.29 -20.74 35.61
N GLU A 573 1.68 -21.87 36.00
CA GLU A 573 1.80 -22.44 37.36
C GLU A 573 3.13 -23.17 37.63
N ARG A 574 4.09 -23.18 36.68
CA ARG A 574 5.42 -23.85 36.73
C ARG A 574 5.44 -25.37 36.88
N ASN A 575 4.30 -26.01 37.09
CA ASN A 575 4.22 -27.43 37.45
C ASN A 575 4.13 -28.36 36.23
N ARG A 576 3.63 -27.87 35.08
CA ARG A 576 3.34 -28.67 33.90
C ARG A 576 4.01 -28.14 32.64
N ILE A 577 4.38 -29.07 31.76
CA ILE A 577 4.93 -28.79 30.44
C ILE A 577 4.07 -29.53 29.43
N VAL A 578 3.72 -28.91 28.31
CA VAL A 578 3.09 -29.57 27.18
C VAL A 578 4.14 -29.72 26.09
N SER A 579 4.18 -30.86 25.42
CA SER A 579 5.07 -31.06 24.28
C SER A 579 4.40 -31.78 23.13
N ALA A 580 4.68 -31.28 21.93
CA ALA A 580 4.18 -31.76 20.65
C ALA A 580 5.27 -32.49 19.87
N SER A 581 4.88 -33.58 19.20
CA SER A 581 5.81 -34.51 18.56
C SER A 581 5.32 -34.92 17.17
N GLN A 582 6.29 -35.35 16.36
CA GLN A 582 6.07 -35.92 15.03
C GLN A 582 5.12 -37.12 15.04
N ASP A 583 5.08 -37.88 16.15
CA ASP A 583 4.27 -39.09 16.30
C ASP A 583 2.76 -38.83 16.46
N GLY A 584 2.32 -37.57 16.34
CA GLY A 584 0.92 -37.19 16.46
C GLY A 584 0.40 -37.24 17.90
N ARG A 585 1.30 -37.08 18.89
CA ARG A 585 0.90 -37.01 20.30
C ARG A 585 1.24 -35.66 20.91
N LEU A 586 0.33 -35.22 21.77
CA LEU A 586 0.55 -34.13 22.71
C LEU A 586 0.62 -34.75 24.11
N ILE A 587 1.73 -34.55 24.81
CA ILE A 587 1.91 -35.07 26.18
C ILE A 587 2.02 -33.89 27.15
N VAL A 588 1.24 -33.95 28.22
CA VAL A 588 1.32 -33.03 29.35
C VAL A 588 2.05 -33.70 30.50
N TRP A 589 3.20 -33.14 30.87
CA TRP A 589 4.11 -33.65 31.87
C TRP A 589 3.97 -32.87 33.17
N ASN A 590 4.18 -33.53 34.30
CA ASN A 590 4.55 -32.86 35.52
C ASN A 590 6.08 -32.65 35.52
N ALA A 591 6.51 -31.39 35.53
CA ALA A 591 7.91 -31.01 35.39
C ALA A 591 8.80 -31.55 36.52
N LEU A 592 8.26 -31.64 37.75
CA LEU A 592 9.03 -32.04 38.93
C LEU A 592 9.17 -33.57 39.04
N THR A 593 8.08 -34.29 38.80
CA THR A 593 8.02 -35.75 38.98
C THR A 593 8.29 -36.54 37.70
N SER A 594 8.42 -35.86 36.55
CA SER A 594 8.54 -36.46 35.21
C SER A 594 7.36 -37.35 34.77
N GLN A 595 6.26 -37.33 35.52
CA GLN A 595 5.06 -38.14 35.22
C GLN A 595 4.26 -37.55 34.06
N LYS A 596 3.70 -38.44 33.23
CA LYS A 596 2.74 -38.07 32.17
C LYS A 596 1.37 -37.90 32.81
N THR A 597 0.88 -36.68 32.89
CA THR A 597 -0.46 -36.39 33.41
C THR A 597 -1.52 -36.70 32.37
N HIS A 598 -1.30 -36.25 31.13
CA HIS A 598 -2.20 -36.48 30.00
C HIS A 598 -1.40 -36.87 28.76
N ALA A 599 -1.95 -37.75 27.94
CA ALA A 599 -1.41 -38.13 26.65
C ALA A 599 -2.55 -38.11 25.62
N ILE A 600 -2.57 -37.08 24.79
CA ILE A 600 -3.62 -36.82 23.82
C ILE A 600 -3.11 -37.30 22.46
N LYS A 601 -3.82 -38.26 21.87
CA LYS A 601 -3.55 -38.74 20.51
C LYS A 601 -4.30 -37.85 19.52
N LEU A 602 -3.57 -37.31 18.57
CA LEU A 602 -4.10 -36.42 17.54
C LEU A 602 -4.35 -37.20 16.24
N PRO A 603 -5.31 -36.76 15.40
CA PRO A 603 -5.59 -37.42 14.11
C PRO A 603 -4.44 -37.28 13.11
N CYS A 604 -3.64 -36.21 13.22
CA CYS A 604 -2.53 -35.92 12.32
C CYS A 604 -1.18 -36.21 12.99
N ALA A 605 -0.24 -36.75 12.21
CA ALA A 605 1.18 -36.75 12.56
C ALA A 605 1.79 -35.36 12.29
N TRP A 606 3.00 -35.09 12.77
CA TRP A 606 3.67 -33.78 12.59
C TRP A 606 2.94 -32.60 13.23
N VAL A 607 2.78 -32.69 14.55
CA VAL A 607 2.26 -31.59 15.36
C VAL A 607 3.43 -30.65 15.63
N MET A 608 3.38 -29.48 15.01
CA MET A 608 4.51 -28.55 14.96
C MET A 608 4.49 -27.56 16.12
N THR A 609 3.31 -27.26 16.66
CA THR A 609 3.16 -26.27 17.72
C THR A 609 2.22 -26.73 18.82
N CYS A 610 2.49 -26.24 20.03
CA CYS A 610 1.61 -26.37 21.17
C CYS A 610 1.73 -25.14 22.08
N ALA A 611 0.64 -24.80 22.76
CA ALA A 611 0.59 -23.70 23.72
C ALA A 611 -0.39 -24.01 24.86
N PHE A 612 -0.02 -23.60 26.07
CA PHE A 612 -0.95 -23.59 27.21
C PHE A 612 -1.79 -22.32 27.22
N SER A 613 -3.02 -22.46 27.68
CA SER A 613 -3.82 -21.31 28.05
C SER A 613 -3.26 -20.62 29.31
N PRO A 614 -3.44 -19.29 29.47
CA PRO A 614 -3.02 -18.57 30.66
C PRO A 614 -3.56 -19.16 31.97
N ASN A 615 -4.75 -19.75 31.96
CA ASN A 615 -5.31 -20.43 33.14
C ASN A 615 -4.82 -21.89 33.33
N GLY A 616 -4.05 -22.44 32.38
CA GLY A 616 -3.51 -23.80 32.44
C GLY A 616 -4.55 -24.93 32.35
N GLN A 617 -5.78 -24.63 31.91
CA GLN A 617 -6.88 -25.60 31.78
C GLN A 617 -7.03 -26.16 30.37
N THR A 618 -6.59 -25.43 29.34
CA THR A 618 -6.65 -25.88 27.95
C THR A 618 -5.27 -25.88 27.31
N VAL A 619 -5.13 -26.71 26.27
CA VAL A 619 -3.94 -26.76 25.42
C VAL A 619 -4.37 -26.63 23.97
N ALA A 620 -3.68 -25.76 23.24
CA ALA A 620 -3.81 -25.65 21.79
C ALA A 620 -2.67 -26.40 21.11
N CYS A 621 -2.93 -26.97 19.94
CA CYS A 621 -1.90 -27.52 19.07
C CYS A 621 -2.28 -27.36 17.60
N GLY A 622 -1.29 -27.41 16.72
CA GLY A 622 -1.49 -27.38 15.27
C GLY A 622 -0.28 -27.94 14.52
N GLY A 623 -0.48 -28.25 13.24
CA GLY A 623 0.60 -28.76 12.40
C GLY A 623 0.19 -28.82 10.92
N LEU A 624 0.56 -29.92 10.26
CA LEU A 624 0.31 -30.13 8.83
C LEU A 624 -1.17 -30.24 8.45
N ASP A 625 -2.05 -30.51 9.42
CA ASP A 625 -3.50 -30.56 9.22
C ASP A 625 -4.14 -29.19 8.94
N SER A 626 -3.36 -28.10 8.99
CA SER A 626 -3.83 -26.73 8.71
C SER A 626 -4.92 -26.24 9.69
N VAL A 627 -5.08 -26.94 10.82
CA VAL A 627 -6.09 -26.68 11.84
C VAL A 627 -5.41 -26.50 13.19
N CYS A 628 -5.87 -25.53 13.98
CA CYS A 628 -5.49 -25.44 15.39
C CYS A 628 -6.58 -26.07 16.25
N SER A 629 -6.25 -27.16 16.95
CA SER A 629 -7.17 -27.90 17.82
C SER A 629 -6.93 -27.56 19.28
N ILE A 630 -8.00 -27.35 20.04
CA ILE A 630 -7.97 -26.99 21.46
C ILE A 630 -8.58 -28.13 22.28
N PHE A 631 -7.85 -28.54 23.31
CA PHE A 631 -8.24 -29.61 24.23
C PHE A 631 -8.40 -29.06 25.64
N SER A 632 -9.45 -29.49 26.33
CA SER A 632 -9.62 -29.21 27.76
C SER A 632 -9.01 -30.35 28.57
N LEU A 633 -8.16 -30.01 29.56
CA LEU A 633 -7.50 -30.99 30.42
C LEU A 633 -8.42 -31.54 31.51
N SER A 634 -9.56 -30.89 31.77
CA SER A 634 -10.58 -31.37 32.71
C SER A 634 -11.57 -32.34 32.08
N ALA A 635 -11.58 -32.48 30.75
CA ALA A 635 -12.48 -33.37 30.05
C ALA A 635 -12.13 -34.84 30.32
N THR A 636 -13.14 -35.65 30.61
CA THR A 636 -12.97 -37.09 30.75
C THR A 636 -12.63 -37.69 29.40
N ALA A 637 -11.57 -38.52 29.35
CA ALA A 637 -11.20 -39.24 28.14
C ALA A 637 -12.36 -40.15 27.68
N ASP A 638 -12.56 -40.25 26.36
CA ASP A 638 -13.56 -41.14 25.77
C ASP A 638 -13.18 -42.62 25.97
N LYS A 639 -14.04 -43.55 25.54
CA LYS A 639 -13.85 -45.00 25.65
C LYS A 639 -12.51 -45.51 25.08
N ASP A 640 -11.93 -44.79 24.11
CA ASP A 640 -10.64 -45.07 23.49
C ASP A 640 -9.45 -44.42 24.22
N GLY A 641 -9.67 -43.76 25.36
CA GLY A 641 -8.64 -43.08 26.15
C GLY A 641 -8.16 -41.74 25.54
N THR A 642 -8.89 -41.21 24.56
CA THR A 642 -8.58 -39.93 23.90
C THR A 642 -9.35 -38.79 24.55
N VAL A 643 -8.67 -37.65 24.77
CA VAL A 643 -9.34 -36.42 25.23
C VAL A 643 -10.08 -35.82 24.03
N PRO A 644 -11.40 -35.55 24.14
CA PRO A 644 -12.16 -34.99 23.03
C PRO A 644 -11.68 -33.58 22.68
N VAL A 645 -11.78 -33.24 21.40
CA VAL A 645 -11.47 -31.89 20.92
C VAL A 645 -12.56 -30.93 21.42
N SER A 646 -12.17 -29.90 22.16
CA SER A 646 -13.09 -28.87 22.65
C SER A 646 -13.52 -27.92 21.53
N ARG A 647 -12.53 -27.48 20.73
CA ARG A 647 -12.71 -26.56 19.60
C ARG A 647 -11.70 -26.85 18.50
N MET A 648 -12.13 -26.66 17.25
CA MET A 648 -11.28 -26.70 16.07
C MET A 648 -11.32 -25.33 15.39
N LEU A 649 -10.15 -24.72 15.23
CA LEU A 649 -9.96 -23.45 14.54
C LEU A 649 -9.43 -23.75 13.14
N SER A 650 -10.32 -23.75 12.15
CA SER A 650 -10.00 -24.08 10.76
C SER A 650 -10.07 -22.83 9.87
N GLY A 651 -9.11 -22.72 8.95
CA GLY A 651 -9.15 -21.67 7.94
C GLY A 651 -7.80 -21.18 7.42
N HIS A 652 -6.68 -21.76 7.86
CA HIS A 652 -5.41 -21.59 7.15
C HIS A 652 -5.40 -22.40 5.86
N ARG A 653 -4.70 -21.89 4.83
CA ARG A 653 -4.51 -22.57 3.54
C ARG A 653 -3.28 -23.50 3.53
N GLY A 654 -2.44 -23.40 4.55
CA GLY A 654 -1.23 -24.19 4.75
C GLY A 654 -1.10 -24.66 6.19
N TYR A 655 0.03 -25.30 6.49
CA TYR A 655 0.29 -25.86 7.82
C TYR A 655 0.37 -24.77 8.90
N VAL A 656 -0.03 -25.10 10.12
CA VAL A 656 0.10 -24.21 11.29
C VAL A 656 1.48 -24.42 11.90
N SER A 657 2.31 -23.38 11.86
CA SER A 657 3.71 -23.43 12.30
C SER A 657 3.87 -23.10 13.77
N CYS A 658 3.12 -22.12 14.28
CA CYS A 658 3.15 -21.66 15.66
C CYS A 658 1.76 -21.22 16.12
N CYS A 659 1.47 -21.43 17.40
CA CYS A 659 0.29 -20.91 18.07
C CYS A 659 0.67 -20.39 19.46
N GLN A 660 0.06 -19.29 19.88
CA GLN A 660 0.26 -18.74 21.22
C GLN A 660 -1.03 -18.06 21.70
N TYR A 661 -1.42 -18.34 22.95
CA TYR A 661 -2.52 -17.63 23.59
C TYR A 661 -2.14 -16.18 23.93
N VAL A 662 -3.12 -15.28 23.84
CA VAL A 662 -2.94 -13.91 24.29
C VAL A 662 -2.73 -13.92 25.82
N PRO A 663 -1.71 -13.22 26.35
CA PRO A 663 -1.47 -13.18 27.80
C PRO A 663 -2.69 -12.67 28.57
N ASN A 664 -2.97 -13.27 29.73
CA ASN A 664 -4.08 -12.93 30.63
C ASN A 664 -5.50 -13.18 30.10
N GLU A 665 -5.66 -13.75 28.90
CA GLU A 665 -6.97 -14.04 28.31
C GLU A 665 -6.98 -15.44 27.66
N ASP A 666 -7.90 -16.31 28.07
CA ASP A 666 -8.05 -17.64 27.46
C ASP A 666 -8.94 -17.61 26.19
N ALA A 667 -9.61 -16.48 25.94
CA ALA A 667 -10.56 -16.33 24.84
C ALA A 667 -9.87 -16.08 23.50
N HIS A 668 -8.61 -15.64 23.48
CA HIS A 668 -7.93 -15.23 22.26
C HIS A 668 -6.64 -16.02 22.03
N LEU A 669 -6.43 -16.42 20.78
CA LEU A 669 -5.27 -17.17 20.35
C LEU A 669 -4.77 -16.65 19.01
N ILE A 670 -3.45 -16.51 18.86
CA ILE A 670 -2.80 -16.13 17.60
C ILE A 670 -2.13 -17.38 17.01
N THR A 671 -2.36 -17.62 15.73
CA THR A 671 -1.66 -18.63 14.93
C THR A 671 -0.82 -17.98 13.86
N SER A 672 0.28 -18.64 13.48
CA SER A 672 1.04 -18.40 12.26
C SER A 672 1.01 -19.62 11.36
N SER A 673 1.12 -19.41 10.05
CA SER A 673 1.01 -20.49 9.08
C SER A 673 1.97 -20.33 7.90
N GLY A 674 2.23 -21.46 7.23
CA GLY A 674 2.86 -21.52 5.91
C GLY A 674 2.04 -20.89 4.78
N ASP A 675 0.80 -20.45 5.02
CA ASP A 675 0.04 -19.64 4.06
C ASP A 675 0.42 -18.15 4.06
N GLN A 676 1.53 -17.80 4.71
CA GLN A 676 2.10 -16.45 4.81
C GLN A 676 1.28 -15.49 5.70
N THR A 677 0.29 -16.01 6.43
CA THR A 677 -0.59 -15.21 7.30
C THR A 677 -0.40 -15.56 8.78
N CYS A 678 -0.69 -14.58 9.63
CA CYS A 678 -1.02 -14.80 11.04
C CYS A 678 -2.51 -14.52 11.25
N VAL A 679 -3.18 -15.24 12.14
CA VAL A 679 -4.61 -15.06 12.40
C VAL A 679 -4.85 -14.97 13.90
N LEU A 680 -5.63 -13.98 14.31
CA LEU A 680 -6.19 -13.87 15.67
C LEU A 680 -7.56 -14.53 15.67
N TRP A 681 -7.74 -15.48 16.59
CA TRP A 681 -8.96 -16.26 16.76
C TRP A 681 -9.62 -15.94 18.09
N ASP A 682 -10.94 -15.99 18.09
CA ASP A 682 -11.73 -16.14 19.30
C ASP A 682 -11.99 -17.63 19.54
N VAL A 683 -11.41 -18.15 20.62
CA VAL A 683 -11.49 -19.55 21.06
C VAL A 683 -12.91 -19.95 21.42
N THR A 684 -13.72 -19.02 21.94
CA THR A 684 -15.09 -19.31 22.40
C THR A 684 -16.00 -19.59 21.21
N THR A 685 -15.92 -18.73 20.19
CA THR A 685 -16.75 -18.79 18.98
C THR A 685 -16.14 -19.67 17.88
N GLY A 686 -14.83 -19.86 17.89
CA GLY A 686 -14.09 -20.58 16.84
C GLY A 686 -13.89 -19.76 15.56
N LEU A 687 -14.20 -18.46 15.59
CA LEU A 687 -14.15 -17.58 14.43
C LEU A 687 -12.81 -16.83 14.35
N LYS A 688 -12.45 -16.44 13.12
CA LYS A 688 -11.34 -15.53 12.85
C LYS A 688 -11.77 -14.11 13.23
N THR A 689 -11.04 -13.49 14.15
CA THR A 689 -11.26 -12.08 14.52
C THR A 689 -10.54 -11.15 13.54
N SER A 690 -9.26 -11.43 13.28
CA SER A 690 -8.40 -10.61 12.42
C SER A 690 -7.40 -11.48 11.67
N VAL A 691 -7.11 -11.13 10.42
CA VAL A 691 -6.08 -11.79 9.58
C VAL A 691 -4.98 -10.77 9.30
N PHE A 692 -3.73 -11.15 9.59
CA PHE A 692 -2.53 -10.34 9.42
C PHE A 692 -1.69 -10.95 8.29
N GLY A 693 -1.56 -10.22 7.18
CA GLY A 693 -0.85 -10.69 5.97
C GLY A 693 -1.72 -11.46 4.97
N GLY A 694 -1.12 -11.94 3.88
CA GLY A 694 -1.82 -12.57 2.74
C GLY A 694 -1.85 -11.68 1.49
N GLU A 695 -3.04 -11.39 0.95
CA GLU A 695 -3.24 -10.54 -0.25
C GLU A 695 -2.91 -9.05 -0.02
N PHE A 696 -2.56 -8.67 1.21
CA PHE A 696 -2.16 -7.31 1.59
C PHE A 696 -0.63 -7.15 1.48
N GLN A 697 -0.16 -6.09 0.82
CA GLN A 697 1.27 -5.84 0.54
C GLN A 697 2.18 -5.71 1.79
N SER A 698 1.62 -5.51 2.99
CA SER A 698 2.37 -5.43 4.25
C SER A 698 2.47 -6.79 4.99
N GLY A 699 1.99 -7.88 4.38
CA GLY A 699 2.14 -9.27 4.85
C GLY A 699 3.54 -9.85 4.66
N HIS A 700 3.86 -10.91 5.40
CA HIS A 700 5.01 -11.75 5.06
C HIS A 700 4.84 -12.33 3.66
N THR A 701 5.95 -12.53 2.94
CA THR A 701 5.93 -13.04 1.55
C THR A 701 6.28 -14.52 1.46
N ALA A 702 6.53 -15.16 2.60
CA ALA A 702 6.88 -16.56 2.73
C ALA A 702 6.33 -17.10 4.05
N ASP A 703 6.55 -18.39 4.31
CA ASP A 703 6.03 -19.10 5.48
C ASP A 703 6.41 -18.35 6.76
N VAL A 704 5.41 -18.14 7.63
CA VAL A 704 5.66 -17.56 8.95
C VAL A 704 5.92 -18.71 9.90
N LEU A 705 7.10 -18.76 10.52
CA LEU A 705 7.54 -19.92 11.30
C LEU A 705 7.25 -19.77 12.79
N SER A 706 7.29 -18.55 13.32
CA SER A 706 7.17 -18.30 14.75
C SER A 706 6.47 -16.99 15.05
N VAL A 707 5.70 -17.00 16.13
CA VAL A 707 5.04 -15.82 16.69
C VAL A 707 5.37 -15.68 18.18
N SER A 708 5.45 -14.45 18.65
CA SER A 708 5.55 -14.13 20.08
C SER A 708 4.68 -12.93 20.41
N ILE A 709 3.96 -12.98 21.53
CA ILE A 709 3.09 -11.88 22.00
C ILE A 709 3.78 -11.15 23.16
N SER A 710 3.64 -9.82 23.23
CA SER A 710 4.20 -9.02 24.32
C SER A 710 3.40 -9.23 25.61
N ALA A 711 4.10 -9.52 26.70
CA ALA A 711 3.48 -9.61 28.03
C ALA A 711 3.05 -8.24 28.58
N SER A 712 3.70 -7.16 28.15
CA SER A 712 3.43 -5.80 28.62
C SER A 712 2.24 -5.14 27.92
N ASN A 713 2.09 -5.38 26.62
CA ASN A 713 1.01 -4.87 25.80
C ASN A 713 0.45 -6.03 24.96
N PRO A 714 -0.67 -6.65 25.37
CA PRO A 714 -1.21 -7.81 24.69
C PRO A 714 -1.71 -7.50 23.26
N ASN A 715 -1.83 -6.22 22.90
CA ASN A 715 -2.17 -5.83 21.54
C ASN A 715 -1.00 -5.97 20.57
N TRP A 716 0.22 -6.18 21.04
CA TRP A 716 1.40 -6.26 20.18
C TRP A 716 1.93 -7.68 20.11
N PHE A 717 2.17 -8.14 18.89
CA PHE A 717 2.84 -9.41 18.63
C PHE A 717 3.87 -9.27 17.52
N ILE A 718 4.87 -10.15 17.53
CA ILE A 718 5.94 -10.20 16.54
C ILE A 718 5.90 -11.56 15.85
N SER A 719 6.09 -11.55 14.54
CA SER A 719 6.22 -12.76 13.72
C SER A 719 7.57 -12.80 13.03
N GLY A 720 8.12 -14.01 12.87
CA GLY A 720 9.32 -14.30 12.08
C GLY A 720 8.99 -15.24 10.92
N SER A 721 9.59 -14.99 9.77
CA SER A 721 9.28 -15.68 8.51
C SER A 721 10.54 -16.06 7.72
N CYS A 722 10.35 -17.00 6.78
CA CYS A 722 11.31 -17.34 5.72
C CYS A 722 11.58 -16.17 4.74
N ASP A 723 10.87 -15.04 4.83
CA ASP A 723 11.20 -13.83 4.07
C ASP A 723 12.41 -13.07 4.64
N SER A 724 13.13 -13.66 5.61
CA SER A 724 14.26 -13.08 6.37
C SER A 724 13.90 -11.86 7.23
N THR A 725 12.61 -11.58 7.44
CA THR A 725 12.14 -10.45 8.23
C THR A 725 11.46 -10.89 9.52
N ALA A 726 11.56 -10.02 10.52
CA ALA A 726 10.68 -10.04 11.69
C ALA A 726 9.74 -8.84 11.61
N ARG A 727 8.44 -9.02 11.87
CA ARG A 727 7.44 -7.95 11.77
C ARG A 727 6.68 -7.79 13.08
N LEU A 728 6.46 -6.54 13.47
CA LEU A 728 5.63 -6.17 14.61
C LEU A 728 4.22 -5.81 14.12
N TRP A 729 3.21 -6.34 14.82
CA TRP A 729 1.80 -6.17 14.50
C TRP A 729 1.05 -5.61 15.69
N ASP A 730 -0.01 -4.84 15.40
CA ASP A 730 -1.00 -4.41 16.39
C ASP A 730 -2.30 -5.16 16.13
N THR A 731 -2.80 -5.91 17.11
CA THR A 731 -4.00 -6.75 16.97
C THR A 731 -5.25 -5.94 16.63
N ARG A 732 -5.25 -4.64 16.94
CA ARG A 732 -6.35 -3.70 16.65
C ARG A 732 -6.34 -3.19 15.21
N ALA A 733 -5.21 -3.33 14.51
CA ALA A 733 -5.00 -2.84 13.16
C ALA A 733 -4.44 -3.97 12.27
N ALA A 734 -5.34 -4.81 11.76
CA ALA A 734 -4.97 -6.02 11.01
C ALA A 734 -4.45 -5.75 9.59
N SER A 735 -4.69 -4.56 9.03
CA SER A 735 -4.39 -4.23 7.65
C SER A 735 -2.90 -4.03 7.33
N ARG A 736 -2.04 -3.82 8.34
CA ARG A 736 -0.59 -3.60 8.11
C ARG A 736 0.29 -3.95 9.31
N ALA A 737 1.55 -4.30 9.02
CA ALA A 737 2.58 -4.36 10.05
C ALA A 737 2.90 -2.95 10.57
N VAL A 738 3.08 -2.83 11.89
CA VAL A 738 3.48 -1.58 12.55
C VAL A 738 4.91 -1.22 12.15
N ARG A 739 5.81 -2.20 12.19
CA ARG A 739 7.22 -2.07 11.80
C ARG A 739 7.76 -3.39 11.24
N THR A 740 8.69 -3.30 10.29
CA THR A 740 9.43 -4.43 9.72
C THR A 740 10.91 -4.31 10.07
N PHE A 741 11.45 -5.37 10.64
CA PHE A 741 12.84 -5.47 11.06
C PHE A 741 13.61 -6.34 10.06
N HIS A 742 14.59 -5.72 9.42
CA HIS A 742 15.53 -6.39 8.53
C HIS A 742 16.86 -6.53 9.25
N GLY A 743 17.50 -7.67 9.07
CA GLY A 743 18.85 -7.90 9.58
C GLY A 743 19.38 -9.23 9.11
N HIS A 744 18.59 -10.29 9.28
CA HIS A 744 18.99 -11.65 8.93
C HIS A 744 19.20 -11.85 7.44
N GLU A 745 20.07 -12.81 7.13
CA GLU A 745 20.41 -13.23 5.76
C GLU A 745 19.75 -14.57 5.37
N GLY A 746 19.10 -15.24 6.32
CA GLY A 746 18.32 -16.45 6.11
C GLY A 746 16.99 -16.43 6.87
N ASP A 747 16.34 -17.59 6.93
CA ASP A 747 15.01 -17.76 7.51
C ASP A 747 15.01 -17.41 9.00
N VAL A 748 13.99 -16.66 9.46
CA VAL A 748 13.81 -16.35 10.88
C VAL A 748 12.95 -17.43 11.51
N ASN A 749 13.61 -18.46 12.05
CA ASN A 749 12.94 -19.62 12.64
C ASN A 749 12.17 -19.30 13.92
N THR A 750 12.67 -18.34 14.71
CA THR A 750 12.16 -18.10 16.05
C THR A 750 12.20 -16.63 16.41
N VAL A 751 11.14 -16.17 17.08
CA VAL A 751 11.05 -14.83 17.65
C VAL A 751 10.56 -14.95 19.09
N LYS A 752 11.14 -14.16 20.00
CA LYS A 752 10.67 -14.07 21.39
C LYS A 752 10.79 -12.65 21.90
N PHE A 753 9.72 -12.15 22.51
CA PHE A 753 9.78 -10.89 23.24
C PHE A 753 10.77 -10.97 24.41
N PHE A 754 11.47 -9.87 24.63
CA PHE A 754 12.24 -9.66 25.84
C PHE A 754 11.27 -9.40 27.01
N PRO A 755 11.61 -9.78 28.25
CA PRO A 755 10.70 -9.63 29.39
C PRO A 755 10.21 -8.20 29.68
N ASP A 756 10.93 -7.18 29.19
CA ASP A 756 10.52 -5.77 29.33
C ASP A 756 9.41 -5.34 28.36
N GLY A 757 9.13 -6.15 27.33
CA GLY A 757 8.11 -5.90 26.31
C GLY A 757 8.47 -4.86 25.23
N TYR A 758 9.64 -4.24 25.31
CA TYR A 758 10.11 -3.23 24.34
C TYR A 758 11.22 -3.74 23.42
N ARG A 759 11.84 -4.87 23.76
CA ARG A 759 12.85 -5.54 22.94
C ARG A 759 12.37 -6.92 22.55
N PHE A 760 13.01 -7.49 21.54
CA PHE A 760 12.77 -8.88 21.16
C PHE A 760 14.04 -9.49 20.55
N GLY A 761 14.16 -10.80 20.74
CA GLY A 761 15.20 -11.61 20.14
C GLY A 761 14.67 -12.35 18.91
N THR A 762 15.57 -12.63 17.99
CA THR A 762 15.35 -13.50 16.83
C THR A 762 16.48 -14.51 16.70
N GLY A 763 16.17 -15.68 16.16
CA GLY A 763 17.14 -16.69 15.77
C GLY A 763 16.89 -17.15 14.34
N SER A 764 17.96 -17.29 13.57
CA SER A 764 17.89 -17.54 12.12
C SER A 764 18.80 -18.68 11.65
N ASP A 765 18.49 -19.20 10.47
CA ASP A 765 19.35 -20.10 9.70
C ASP A 765 20.70 -19.49 9.31
N ASP A 766 20.85 -18.15 9.37
CA ASP A 766 22.15 -17.49 9.16
C ASP A 766 23.18 -17.74 10.28
N GLY A 767 22.78 -18.48 11.32
CA GLY A 767 23.61 -18.85 12.48
C GLY A 767 23.77 -17.76 13.51
N THR A 768 23.09 -16.62 13.35
CA THR A 768 23.09 -15.51 14.30
C THR A 768 21.80 -15.46 15.10
N CYS A 769 21.93 -15.09 16.39
CA CYS A 769 20.81 -14.54 17.13
C CYS A 769 20.93 -13.01 17.14
N ARG A 770 19.83 -12.29 17.06
CA ARG A 770 19.86 -10.82 17.08
C ARG A 770 18.87 -10.27 18.09
N LEU A 771 19.23 -9.16 18.72
CA LEU A 771 18.37 -8.41 19.64
C LEU A 771 17.96 -7.11 18.97
N TYR A 772 16.67 -6.81 18.95
CA TYR A 772 16.11 -5.58 18.39
C TYR A 772 15.35 -4.79 19.46
N ASP A 773 15.35 -3.45 19.33
CA ASP A 773 14.49 -2.57 20.12
C ASP A 773 13.34 -2.05 19.26
N ILE A 774 12.12 -2.21 19.77
CA ILE A 774 10.89 -1.84 19.09
C ILE A 774 10.75 -0.32 18.99
N ARG A 775 11.23 0.43 19.98
CA ARG A 775 11.06 1.89 20.07
C ARG A 775 11.96 2.60 19.08
N THR A 776 13.23 2.18 19.02
CA THR A 776 14.19 2.73 18.06
C THR A 776 13.97 2.15 16.67
N GLY A 777 13.51 0.90 16.56
CA GLY A 777 13.40 0.20 15.27
C GLY A 777 14.73 -0.36 14.78
N HIS A 778 15.75 -0.39 15.64
CA HIS A 778 17.11 -0.79 15.30
C HIS A 778 17.53 -2.11 15.97
N GLN A 779 18.49 -2.77 15.33
CA GLN A 779 19.22 -3.91 15.90
C GLN A 779 20.17 -3.37 16.98
N LEU A 780 20.07 -3.94 18.19
CA LEU A 780 20.90 -3.57 19.34
C LEU A 780 22.18 -4.41 19.44
N GLN A 781 22.08 -5.71 19.23
CA GLN A 781 23.18 -6.67 19.41
C GLN A 781 23.06 -7.85 18.42
N VAL A 782 24.20 -8.43 18.07
CA VAL A 782 24.32 -9.69 17.31
C VAL A 782 25.08 -10.68 18.16
N TYR A 783 24.53 -11.87 18.33
CA TYR A 783 25.17 -12.98 19.01
C TYR A 783 25.55 -14.02 17.96
N GLN A 784 26.85 -14.20 17.75
CA GLN A 784 27.39 -15.18 16.83
C GLN A 784 28.56 -15.89 17.51
N PRO A 785 28.53 -17.24 17.59
CA PRO A 785 29.63 -17.99 18.22
C PRO A 785 30.92 -17.70 17.45
N HIS A 786 31.94 -17.18 18.15
CA HIS A 786 33.25 -16.94 17.57
C HIS A 786 33.96 -18.28 17.34
N GLY A 787 33.96 -18.77 16.11
CA GLY A 787 34.73 -19.92 15.67
C GLY A 787 34.73 -20.04 14.15
N ASP A 788 35.86 -20.47 13.57
CA ASP A 788 36.10 -20.67 12.12
C ASP A 788 35.25 -21.82 11.48
N GLY A 789 34.07 -22.10 12.03
CA GLY A 789 33.18 -23.19 11.62
C GLY A 789 31.98 -22.71 10.82
N GLU A 790 31.45 -23.61 10.00
CA GLU A 790 30.22 -23.48 9.22
C GLU A 790 29.06 -22.89 10.07
N ASN A 791 28.36 -21.87 9.54
CA ASN A 791 27.26 -21.21 10.25
C ASN A 791 26.16 -22.21 10.61
N VAL A 792 26.00 -22.51 11.90
CA VAL A 792 25.01 -23.48 12.37
C VAL A 792 23.65 -22.79 12.59
N PRO A 793 22.57 -23.25 11.95
CA PRO A 793 21.24 -22.68 12.11
C PRO A 793 20.73 -22.64 13.56
N VAL A 794 20.17 -21.49 13.96
CA VAL A 794 19.48 -21.32 15.24
C VAL A 794 18.02 -21.75 15.08
N THR A 795 17.59 -22.69 15.90
CA THR A 795 16.23 -23.27 15.80
C THR A 795 15.24 -22.60 16.75
N SER A 796 15.70 -22.21 17.93
CA SER A 796 14.84 -21.72 19.02
C SER A 796 15.63 -20.85 19.98
N ILE A 797 14.94 -19.89 20.59
CA ILE A 797 15.50 -19.00 21.60
C ILE A 797 14.57 -18.87 22.81
N ALA A 798 15.13 -18.55 23.97
CA ALA A 798 14.38 -18.15 25.16
C ALA A 798 15.19 -17.17 26.00
N PHE A 799 14.53 -16.20 26.63
CA PHE A 799 15.17 -15.29 27.58
C PHE A 799 14.96 -15.78 29.02
N SER A 800 15.92 -15.45 29.91
CA SER A 800 15.66 -15.50 31.35
C SER A 800 14.63 -14.44 31.74
N VAL A 801 13.93 -14.62 32.87
CA VAL A 801 12.94 -13.64 33.36
C VAL A 801 13.57 -12.26 33.62
N SER A 802 14.83 -12.22 34.07
CA SER A 802 15.61 -10.98 34.20
C SER A 802 16.01 -10.36 32.86
N GLY A 803 15.92 -11.13 31.77
CA GLY A 803 16.43 -10.76 30.45
C GLY A 803 17.95 -10.78 30.34
N ARG A 804 18.71 -11.04 31.41
CA ARG A 804 20.18 -11.03 31.36
C ARG A 804 20.75 -12.14 30.48
N LEU A 805 20.11 -13.30 30.46
CA LEU A 805 20.58 -14.47 29.71
C LEU A 805 19.68 -14.76 28.51
N LEU A 806 20.31 -15.10 27.40
CA LEU A 806 19.65 -15.61 26.19
C LEU A 806 20.10 -17.06 25.98
N PHE A 807 19.15 -17.98 25.97
CA PHE A 807 19.35 -19.38 25.63
C PHE A 807 19.06 -19.57 24.15
N ALA A 808 20.01 -20.10 23.39
CA ALA A 808 19.88 -20.32 21.95
C ALA A 808 20.18 -21.79 21.60
N GLY A 809 19.22 -22.46 20.96
CA GLY A 809 19.33 -23.85 20.53
C GLY A 809 19.77 -23.95 19.07
N TYR A 810 20.70 -24.86 18.78
CA TYR A 810 21.33 -24.99 17.46
C TYR A 810 21.00 -26.32 16.77
N ALA A 811 21.01 -26.30 15.43
CA ALA A 811 20.58 -27.43 14.60
C ALA A 811 21.60 -28.56 14.42
N SER A 812 22.91 -28.29 14.28
CA SER A 812 23.88 -29.33 13.88
C SER A 812 24.89 -29.75 14.96
N ASN A 813 24.95 -29.06 16.10
CA ASN A 813 25.93 -29.36 17.15
C ASN A 813 25.34 -29.93 18.44
N ASN A 814 24.01 -30.11 18.51
CA ASN A 814 23.27 -30.47 19.74
C ASN A 814 23.51 -29.49 20.92
N THR A 815 24.13 -28.35 20.65
CA THR A 815 24.50 -27.35 21.64
C THR A 815 23.33 -26.41 21.91
N CYS A 816 23.28 -25.93 23.14
CA CYS A 816 22.48 -24.77 23.49
C CYS A 816 23.41 -23.78 24.19
N CYS A 817 23.73 -22.69 23.50
CA CYS A 817 24.61 -21.66 24.03
C CYS A 817 23.81 -20.69 24.89
N VAL A 818 24.37 -20.34 26.04
CA VAL A 818 23.85 -19.35 26.96
C VAL A 818 24.67 -18.08 26.78
N TRP A 819 24.01 -17.03 26.32
CA TRP A 819 24.61 -15.73 26.01
C TRP A 819 24.30 -14.71 27.10
N ASP A 820 25.28 -13.86 27.43
CA ASP A 820 25.03 -12.64 28.17
C ASP A 820 24.49 -11.57 27.21
N THR A 821 23.24 -11.17 27.40
CA THR A 821 22.57 -10.23 26.49
C THR A 821 23.16 -8.82 26.49
N LEU A 822 23.82 -8.43 27.58
CA LEU A 822 24.40 -7.09 27.69
C LEU A 822 25.81 -7.03 27.11
N LEU A 823 26.60 -8.10 27.30
CA LEU A 823 28.00 -8.14 26.92
C LEU A 823 28.25 -8.86 25.59
N GLY A 824 27.29 -9.66 25.11
CA GLY A 824 27.41 -10.41 23.86
C GLY A 824 28.34 -11.63 23.94
N GLU A 825 28.77 -12.04 25.14
CA GLU A 825 29.67 -13.16 25.35
C GLU A 825 28.93 -14.46 25.65
N VAL A 826 29.47 -15.59 25.19
CA VAL A 826 28.98 -16.93 25.57
C VAL A 826 29.42 -17.22 27.00
N VAL A 827 28.45 -17.48 27.87
CA VAL A 827 28.68 -17.76 29.29
C VAL A 827 28.79 -19.26 29.57
N LEU A 828 28.01 -20.06 28.86
CA LEU A 828 27.95 -21.51 29.05
C LEU A 828 27.47 -22.18 27.76
N ASP A 829 27.98 -23.39 27.48
CA ASP A 829 27.42 -24.28 26.47
C ASP A 829 26.83 -25.53 27.14
N LEU A 830 25.51 -25.70 27.04
CA LEU A 830 24.80 -26.87 27.57
C LEU A 830 25.13 -28.15 26.81
N GLY A 831 25.65 -28.06 25.58
CA GLY A 831 26.12 -29.21 24.81
C GLY A 831 27.30 -29.92 25.48
N GLY A 832 28.17 -29.15 26.15
CA GLY A 832 29.32 -29.67 26.88
C GLY A 832 29.01 -30.25 28.26
N LEU A 833 27.77 -30.10 28.74
CA LEU A 833 27.37 -30.63 30.05
C LEU A 833 27.00 -32.11 29.98
N GLN A 834 27.12 -32.79 31.13
CA GLN A 834 26.71 -34.17 31.28
C GLN A 834 25.20 -34.33 31.00
N ASP A 835 24.82 -35.42 30.33
CA ASP A 835 23.43 -35.71 29.93
C ASP A 835 22.82 -34.68 28.98
N SER A 836 23.60 -34.11 28.06
CA SER A 836 23.07 -33.27 26.98
C SER A 836 22.31 -34.06 25.91
N HIS A 837 21.69 -33.35 24.97
CA HIS A 837 20.92 -33.94 23.87
C HIS A 837 21.81 -34.64 22.84
N LYS A 838 21.27 -35.68 22.20
CA LYS A 838 21.99 -36.48 21.19
C LYS A 838 21.72 -36.04 19.75
N ASN A 839 20.74 -35.16 19.57
CA ASN A 839 20.31 -34.65 18.28
C ASN A 839 19.86 -33.19 18.44
N ARG A 840 19.55 -32.53 17.32
CA ARG A 840 19.20 -31.11 17.26
C ARG A 840 18.14 -30.74 18.29
N ILE A 841 18.37 -29.61 18.96
CA ILE A 841 17.39 -28.99 19.83
C ILE A 841 16.42 -28.23 18.93
N SER A 842 15.12 -28.47 19.07
CA SER A 842 14.08 -27.88 18.22
C SER A 842 13.32 -26.76 18.92
N CYS A 843 13.17 -26.86 20.24
CA CYS A 843 12.41 -25.91 21.03
C CYS A 843 13.02 -25.72 22.43
N LEU A 844 12.85 -24.51 22.94
CA LEU A 844 13.29 -24.06 24.25
C LEU A 844 12.12 -23.31 24.91
N GLY A 845 11.95 -23.50 26.21
CA GLY A 845 10.95 -22.79 26.97
C GLY A 845 11.43 -22.54 28.40
N MET A 846 11.29 -21.31 28.86
CA MET A 846 11.58 -20.92 30.23
C MET A 846 10.32 -21.06 31.08
N SER A 847 10.46 -21.57 32.30
CA SER A 847 9.40 -21.54 33.31
C SER A 847 9.01 -20.09 33.65
N ALA A 848 7.75 -19.86 34.01
CA ALA A 848 7.23 -18.50 34.27
C ALA A 848 7.97 -17.75 35.40
N ASP A 849 8.57 -18.46 36.35
CA ASP A 849 9.38 -17.90 37.44
C ASP A 849 10.88 -17.84 37.12
N GLY A 850 11.31 -18.38 35.97
CA GLY A 850 12.70 -18.41 35.55
C GLY A 850 13.58 -19.43 36.28
N SER A 851 12.97 -20.35 37.05
CA SER A 851 13.70 -21.33 37.86
C SER A 851 14.33 -22.46 37.04
N ALA A 852 13.70 -22.81 35.92
CA ALA A 852 14.11 -23.90 35.04
C ALA A 852 13.84 -23.59 33.56
N LEU A 853 14.72 -24.14 32.71
CA LEU A 853 14.60 -24.18 31.25
C LEU A 853 14.27 -25.61 30.82
N CYS A 854 13.30 -25.78 29.92
CA CYS A 854 13.08 -27.06 29.24
C CYS A 854 13.57 -27.00 27.80
N THR A 855 14.27 -28.05 27.38
CA THR A 855 14.77 -28.23 26.01
C THR A 855 14.12 -29.47 25.40
N GLY A 856 13.60 -29.34 24.18
CA GLY A 856 13.08 -30.45 23.38
C GLY A 856 13.96 -30.75 22.18
N SER A 857 14.18 -32.02 21.86
CA SER A 857 15.10 -32.45 20.81
C SER A 857 14.48 -33.49 19.87
N TRP A 858 15.11 -33.63 18.71
CA TRP A 858 14.85 -34.71 17.76
C TRP A 858 15.35 -36.09 18.25
N ASP A 859 16.02 -36.15 19.40
CA ASP A 859 16.31 -37.42 20.10
C ASP A 859 15.11 -38.02 20.85
N SER A 860 13.90 -37.44 20.66
CA SER A 860 12.62 -37.84 21.27
C SER A 860 12.49 -37.51 22.76
N ASN A 861 13.51 -36.91 23.38
CA ASN A 861 13.49 -36.58 24.80
C ASN A 861 13.31 -35.08 25.01
N LEU A 862 12.79 -34.76 26.19
CA LEU A 862 12.88 -33.41 26.75
C LEU A 862 13.77 -33.43 27.98
N LYS A 863 14.51 -32.36 28.21
CA LYS A 863 15.37 -32.21 29.40
C LYS A 863 15.01 -30.93 30.13
N ILE A 864 15.02 -31.00 31.47
CA ILE A 864 14.77 -29.85 32.34
C ILE A 864 16.09 -29.49 33.01
N TRP A 865 16.54 -28.28 32.75
CA TRP A 865 17.76 -27.69 33.27
C TRP A 865 17.37 -26.67 34.33
N ALA A 866 17.87 -26.83 35.54
CA ALA A 866 17.64 -25.86 36.61
C ALA A 866 18.95 -25.56 37.33
N PHE A 867 18.95 -24.43 38.04
CA PHE A 867 20.14 -23.99 38.73
C PHE A 867 20.48 -24.91 39.91
N GLY A 868 21.68 -25.48 39.91
CA GLY A 868 22.19 -26.36 40.95
C GLY A 868 22.91 -25.58 42.04
N GLY A 869 22.26 -25.34 43.19
CA GLY A 869 22.93 -24.87 44.42
C GLY A 869 22.41 -23.57 45.03
N HIS A 870 22.81 -23.30 46.27
CA HIS A 870 22.45 -22.12 47.09
C HIS A 870 23.10 -20.81 46.59
N ARG A 871 22.92 -20.42 45.32
CA ARG A 871 23.02 -19.00 44.97
C ARG A 871 21.66 -18.38 45.27
N ARG A 872 21.62 -17.40 46.18
CA ARG A 872 20.46 -16.53 46.34
C ARG A 872 20.12 -16.01 44.95
N VAL A 873 18.91 -16.31 44.47
CA VAL A 873 18.30 -15.60 43.34
C VAL A 873 18.39 -14.12 43.69
N ILE A 874 19.26 -13.37 43.02
CA ILE A 874 19.39 -11.91 43.20
C ILE A 874 18.36 -11.25 42.31
#